data_AF-A0A9E5FAG6-F1
#
_entry.id   AF-A0A9E5FAG6-F1
#
_cell.length_a   1.000
_cell.length_b   1.000
_cell.length_c   1.000
_cell.angle_alpha   90.00
_cell.angle_beta   90.00
_cell.angle_gamma   90.00
#
_symmetry.space_group_name_H-M   'P 1'
#
loop_
_entity.id
_entity.type
_entity.pdbx_description
1 polymer ?
#
loop_
_entity_poly.entity_id
_entity_poly.type
_entity_poly.pdbx_seq_one_letter_code
_entity_poly.pdbx_strand_id
1 'polypeptide(L)'
;MTRPKLSDKIRVLDRSRPTRFVIVTFTLFIVCLGLASPPDFTREVLPTLREHCFQCHSHETGKNKGGLVVDSSNGLRLGGDGGPALNTQKPEQSPLLLAIRRQEGVSAMPPAKALPEPARIVLERWVLAGAPWPAESGVSPKPTKAARSGVITPADRTWWAFQPIAPTAVSVRDAQSIDLHIDSSLKARGWNRASPADSADWLRRVTYDLTGLPPTPAEAKAFAANPDKAAAIDRLLASPHFGEKWGRFWLDLVRYAESDGYRADEFRPTTWRYRDWVIAAWNSDMPYDRFLRLQLAGDELEPNNPEYLIALGYLRLGTYEYNQRDSTAQWNAILEDITDVTADVALGLGLACARCHDHKYDPLLQRDYHALKSFFSGLVWRDDVPVSKAEAERILAWEKQTAQRREQLAKLEAPHRRIAFQDARALFPPELQKLLDTPREQLSPAEKQVYDIAYRQVQYEYDHLETRMKDAKAREEIKKLRLELKAETPTFATAQTVSEVGATVDNPTVAKRGKKPEPIAPGVPTVLDRLGLPAIQVRANSSGRRAALAQWLTGPENPLVPRVMVNRVWQRVFGKGLVATTSDWGTLGEKPSHPELLDGLTRGFVDGGWKLKPLIRAMVLSETYGQSSVRLDNPAMRDADSDNRYLWRGPSRQRKYATLCSPPPTHLIEPWADRAWVMRRHAALFTSKSGATRATRCWLLSMPLMVCKPHPSDCPR
;
A
#
# COMPACT_ATOMS: atom_id res chain seq x y z
N MET A 1 28.13 37.53 76.53
CA MET A 1 29.55 37.30 76.89
C MET A 1 30.40 37.64 75.67
N THR A 2 30.84 38.90 75.48
CA THR A 2 32.17 39.43 75.84
C THR A 2 33.32 38.57 75.30
N ARG A 3 33.88 38.87 74.11
CA ARG A 3 35.06 39.74 73.80
C ARG A 3 36.42 39.04 74.13
N PRO A 4 37.61 39.43 73.60
CA PRO A 4 37.96 40.38 72.52
C PRO A 4 39.27 40.13 71.68
N LYS A 5 39.42 40.93 70.60
CA LYS A 5 40.57 41.81 70.16
C LYS A 5 41.91 41.31 69.55
N LEU A 6 42.27 42.08 68.49
CA LEU A 6 43.57 42.67 68.05
C LEU A 6 44.73 41.71 67.74
N SER A 7 45.70 41.99 66.88
CA SER A 7 46.01 42.90 65.76
C SER A 7 47.52 42.77 65.62
N ASP A 8 48.10 42.74 64.42
CA ASP A 8 49.48 43.22 64.27
C ASP A 8 49.72 43.82 62.89
N LYS A 9 50.30 45.02 62.93
CA LYS A 9 50.84 45.78 61.79
C LYS A 9 52.36 45.64 61.85
N ILE A 10 53.00 45.28 60.74
CA ILE A 10 54.36 45.76 60.45
C ILE A 10 54.42 46.26 59.02
N ARG A 11 54.90 47.50 58.89
CA ARG A 11 55.14 48.25 57.66
C ARG A 11 56.66 48.41 57.58
N VAL A 12 57.30 48.00 56.49
CA VAL A 12 58.60 48.54 56.07
C VAL A 12 58.56 48.75 54.56
N LEU A 13 58.86 49.99 54.16
CA LEU A 13 59.08 50.46 52.80
C LEU A 13 60.59 50.41 52.54
N ASP A 14 61.03 49.91 51.38
CA ASP A 14 62.06 50.62 50.62
C ASP A 14 61.99 50.32 49.11
N ARG A 15 62.45 51.30 48.35
CA ARG A 15 62.25 51.65 46.95
C ARG A 15 63.25 50.94 46.04
N SER A 16 62.80 50.55 44.85
CA SER A 16 63.50 50.85 43.59
C SER A 16 62.56 50.66 42.38
N ARG A 17 62.50 51.69 41.53
CA ARG A 17 61.79 51.74 40.24
C ARG A 17 62.72 51.20 39.12
N PRO A 18 62.33 51.21 37.83
CA PRO A 18 61.17 50.59 37.19
C PRO A 18 61.62 49.73 35.98
N THR A 19 60.87 48.69 35.60
CA THR A 19 61.01 48.09 34.25
C THR A 19 59.64 48.09 33.59
N ARG A 20 59.49 48.98 32.61
CA ARG A 20 58.31 49.08 31.75
C ARG A 20 58.30 47.89 30.81
N PHE A 21 57.48 46.87 31.11
CA PHE A 21 56.98 45.98 30.07
C PHE A 21 55.68 46.57 29.53
N VAL A 22 55.76 47.13 28.33
CA VAL A 22 54.61 47.50 27.51
C VAL A 22 53.97 46.18 27.07
N ILE A 23 52.87 45.79 27.72
CA ILE A 23 51.97 44.79 27.16
C ILE A 23 51.23 45.50 26.02
N VAL A 24 51.67 45.26 24.79
CA VAL A 24 50.89 45.56 23.59
C VAL A 24 49.73 44.57 23.59
N THR A 25 48.60 44.94 24.18
CA THR A 25 47.33 44.29 23.88
C THR A 25 47.00 44.60 22.42
N PHE A 26 47.31 43.63 21.55
CA PHE A 26 46.74 43.56 20.22
C PHE A 26 45.24 43.32 20.40
N THR A 27 44.45 44.38 20.44
CA THR A 27 42.99 44.29 20.30
C THR A 27 42.72 43.89 18.86
N LEU A 28 42.75 42.59 18.60
CA LEU A 28 42.24 42.02 17.36
C LEU A 28 40.73 42.27 17.37
N PHE A 29 40.30 43.34 16.70
CA PHE A 29 38.91 43.54 16.32
C PHE A 29 38.56 42.42 15.32
N ILE A 30 38.27 41.22 15.83
CA ILE A 30 37.47 40.26 15.10
C ILE A 30 36.08 40.88 15.06
N VAL A 31 35.76 41.51 13.94
CA VAL A 31 34.37 41.71 13.54
C VAL A 31 33.79 40.30 13.39
N CYS A 32 33.18 39.79 14.46
CA CYS A 32 32.25 38.68 14.37
C CYS A 32 31.09 39.16 13.51
N LEU A 33 31.16 38.91 12.19
CA LEU A 33 29.94 38.75 11.41
C LEU A 33 29.21 37.56 12.02
N GLY A 34 28.24 37.84 12.88
CA GLY A 34 27.33 36.83 13.38
C GLY A 34 26.64 36.18 12.19
N LEU A 35 26.99 34.93 11.89
CA LEU A 35 26.16 34.05 11.08
C LEU A 35 24.88 33.80 11.89
N ALA A 36 23.89 34.66 11.68
CA ALA A 36 22.57 34.48 12.26
C ALA A 36 22.03 33.11 11.80
N SER A 37 21.60 32.27 12.74
CA SER A 37 20.97 30.98 12.46
C SER A 37 19.89 31.13 11.38
N PRO A 38 19.70 30.15 10.49
CA PRO A 38 18.63 30.21 9.50
C PRO A 38 17.26 30.37 10.20
N PRO A 39 16.33 31.14 9.62
CA PRO A 39 15.00 31.31 10.19
C PRO A 39 14.29 29.96 10.28
N ASP A 40 13.46 29.77 11.31
CA ASP A 40 12.68 28.56 11.49
C ASP A 40 11.64 28.43 10.37
N PHE A 41 11.67 27.30 9.64
CA PHE A 41 10.81 27.15 8.47
C PHE A 41 9.32 27.19 8.84
N THR A 42 8.92 26.52 9.91
CA THR A 42 7.51 26.35 10.28
C THR A 42 6.93 27.60 10.93
N ARG A 43 7.75 28.29 11.74
CA ARG A 43 7.32 29.45 12.53
C ARG A 43 7.50 30.78 11.80
N GLU A 44 8.50 30.89 10.94
CA GLU A 44 8.86 32.16 10.28
C GLU A 44 8.64 32.10 8.76
N VAL A 45 9.21 31.11 8.08
CA VAL A 45 9.22 31.07 6.59
C VAL A 45 7.84 30.72 6.02
N LEU A 46 7.21 29.66 6.50
CA LEU A 46 5.96 29.14 5.97
C LEU A 46 4.79 30.14 6.10
N PRO A 47 4.59 30.84 7.23
CA PRO A 47 3.61 31.92 7.31
C PRO A 47 3.87 33.02 6.27
N THR A 48 5.14 33.43 6.10
CA THR A 48 5.50 34.46 5.11
C THR A 48 5.23 34.02 3.67
N LEU A 49 5.55 32.76 3.32
CA LEU A 49 5.23 32.20 1.99
C LEU A 49 3.71 32.10 1.75
N ARG A 50 2.94 31.70 2.77
CA ARG A 50 1.46 31.64 2.69
C ARG A 50 0.85 33.01 2.45
N GLU A 51 1.32 34.00 3.18
CA GLU A 51 0.77 35.35 3.12
C GLU A 51 1.10 36.05 1.80
N HIS A 52 2.32 35.89 1.28
CA HIS A 52 2.80 36.72 0.18
C HIS A 52 3.03 35.98 -1.15
N CYS A 53 3.11 34.65 -1.14
CA CYS A 53 3.49 33.90 -2.35
C CYS A 53 2.43 32.87 -2.78
N PHE A 54 1.77 32.21 -1.82
CA PHE A 54 0.89 31.07 -2.14
C PHE A 54 -0.31 31.47 -2.99
N GLN A 55 -0.80 32.69 -2.91
CA GLN A 55 -1.93 33.16 -3.72
C GLN A 55 -1.69 33.02 -5.23
N CYS A 56 -0.42 33.01 -5.68
CA CYS A 56 -0.05 32.88 -7.10
C CYS A 56 0.87 31.70 -7.42
N HIS A 57 1.55 31.14 -6.42
CA HIS A 57 2.58 30.11 -6.57
C HIS A 57 2.36 28.94 -5.58
N SER A 58 1.15 28.39 -5.50
CA SER A 58 0.87 27.22 -4.65
C SER A 58 -0.06 26.21 -5.33
N HIS A 59 0.11 24.94 -4.95
CA HIS A 59 -0.79 23.86 -5.27
C HIS A 59 -2.17 24.05 -4.61
N GLU A 60 -2.21 24.58 -3.38
CA GLU A 60 -3.44 24.80 -2.61
C GLU A 60 -4.44 25.69 -3.36
N THR A 61 -3.95 26.78 -3.95
CA THR A 61 -4.79 27.72 -4.71
C THR A 61 -4.98 27.34 -6.18
N GLY A 62 -4.32 26.28 -6.65
CA GLY A 62 -4.33 25.84 -8.04
C GLY A 62 -3.66 26.83 -9.01
N LYS A 63 -2.80 27.73 -8.53
CA LYS A 63 -2.12 28.77 -9.32
C LYS A 63 -0.60 28.57 -9.31
N ASN A 64 0.00 28.67 -10.49
CA ASN A 64 1.44 28.48 -10.72
C ASN A 64 1.96 29.48 -11.77
N LYS A 65 1.88 30.79 -11.46
CA LYS A 65 2.33 31.82 -12.41
C LYS A 65 3.80 31.60 -12.80
N GLY A 66 4.09 31.68 -14.10
CA GLY A 66 5.44 31.40 -14.64
C GLY A 66 5.93 29.98 -14.38
N GLY A 67 5.02 29.00 -14.23
CA GLY A 67 5.33 27.60 -13.96
C GLY A 67 5.82 27.29 -12.54
N LEU A 68 6.00 28.31 -11.69
CA LEU A 68 6.63 28.18 -10.37
C LEU A 68 5.62 27.92 -9.25
N VAL A 69 5.96 26.98 -8.35
CA VAL A 69 5.25 26.70 -7.09
C VAL A 69 6.24 26.68 -5.92
N VAL A 70 5.90 27.37 -4.82
CA VAL A 70 6.80 27.61 -3.68
C VAL A 70 6.31 27.00 -2.35
N ASP A 71 5.20 26.27 -2.40
CA ASP A 71 4.61 25.53 -1.27
C ASP A 71 5.15 24.09 -1.13
N SER A 72 6.20 23.74 -1.88
CA SER A 72 6.93 22.48 -1.72
C SER A 72 8.41 22.65 -2.02
N SER A 73 9.25 21.90 -1.30
CA SER A 73 10.70 21.86 -1.52
C SER A 73 11.08 21.45 -2.96
N ASN A 74 10.31 20.52 -3.55
CA ASN A 74 10.53 20.08 -4.91
C ASN A 74 10.12 21.13 -5.95
N GLY A 75 9.05 21.88 -5.69
CA GLY A 75 8.61 23.01 -6.53
C GLY A 75 9.69 24.08 -6.69
N LEU A 76 10.38 24.41 -5.61
CA LEU A 76 11.49 25.36 -5.61
C LEU A 76 12.73 24.84 -6.36
N ARG A 77 13.00 23.54 -6.28
CA ARG A 77 14.11 22.89 -6.99
C ARG A 77 13.87 22.75 -8.48
N LEU A 78 12.68 22.33 -8.88
CA LEU A 78 12.28 22.24 -10.29
C LEU A 78 12.17 23.63 -10.91
N GLY A 79 11.66 24.59 -10.13
CA GLY A 79 11.45 25.96 -10.57
C GLY A 79 10.29 26.10 -11.56
N GLY A 80 10.34 27.16 -12.36
CA GLY A 80 9.29 27.49 -13.33
C GLY A 80 9.81 27.55 -14.77
N ASP A 81 9.15 28.33 -15.62
CA ASP A 81 9.50 28.49 -17.04
C ASP A 81 10.92 29.04 -17.25
N GLY A 82 11.48 29.71 -16.23
CA GLY A 82 12.85 30.21 -16.19
C GLY A 82 13.89 29.26 -15.60
N GLY A 83 13.53 28.00 -15.30
CA GLY A 83 14.39 27.02 -14.64
C GLY A 83 14.31 27.07 -13.11
N PRO A 84 15.26 26.39 -12.41
CA PRO A 84 15.26 26.26 -10.94
C PRO A 84 15.16 27.60 -10.21
N ALA A 85 14.31 27.67 -9.19
CA ALA A 85 14.13 28.91 -8.42
C ALA A 85 15.29 29.17 -7.44
N LEU A 86 16.05 28.12 -7.13
CA LEU A 86 17.18 28.12 -6.21
C LEU A 86 18.46 27.72 -6.92
N ASN A 87 19.53 28.48 -6.69
CA ASN A 87 20.88 28.09 -7.08
C ASN A 87 21.63 27.58 -5.84
N THR A 88 21.82 26.27 -5.76
CA THR A 88 22.41 25.61 -4.59
C THR A 88 23.92 25.81 -4.47
N GLN A 89 24.60 26.23 -5.54
CA GLN A 89 26.04 26.53 -5.54
C GLN A 89 26.32 28.00 -5.23
N LYS A 90 25.42 28.90 -5.63
CA LYS A 90 25.51 30.35 -5.44
C LYS A 90 24.15 30.91 -5.00
N PRO A 91 23.77 30.75 -3.71
CA PRO A 91 22.45 31.15 -3.21
C PRO A 91 22.10 32.62 -3.49
N GLU A 92 23.09 33.50 -3.49
CA GLU A 92 22.98 34.93 -3.80
C GLU A 92 22.49 35.21 -5.24
N GLN A 93 22.66 34.26 -6.15
CA GLN A 93 22.22 34.32 -7.55
C GLN A 93 20.91 33.55 -7.79
N SER A 94 20.25 33.05 -6.74
CA SER A 94 18.99 32.32 -6.88
C SER A 94 17.91 33.19 -7.51
N PRO A 95 17.24 32.78 -8.60
CA PRO A 95 16.19 33.58 -9.24
C PRO A 95 15.09 34.03 -8.27
N LEU A 96 14.73 33.18 -7.30
CA LEU A 96 13.80 33.55 -6.23
C LEU A 96 14.30 34.72 -5.38
N LEU A 97 15.59 34.72 -5.01
CA LEU A 97 16.20 35.79 -4.23
C LEU A 97 16.29 37.09 -5.04
N LEU A 98 16.65 36.99 -6.32
CA LEU A 98 16.70 38.15 -7.22
C LEU A 98 15.31 38.79 -7.39
N ALA A 99 14.27 37.96 -7.50
CA ALA A 99 12.88 38.41 -7.57
C ALA A 99 12.40 39.06 -6.26
N ILE A 100 12.74 38.48 -5.10
CA ILE A 100 12.46 39.06 -3.76
C ILE A 100 13.11 40.44 -3.61
N ARG A 101 14.35 40.60 -4.10
CA ARG A 101 15.12 41.84 -4.05
C ARG A 101 14.70 42.89 -5.09
N ARG A 102 13.93 42.48 -6.10
CA ARG A 102 13.63 43.31 -7.30
C ARG A 102 14.89 43.84 -7.95
N GLN A 103 15.86 42.96 -8.15
CA GLN A 103 17.11 43.32 -8.82
C GLN A 103 16.84 43.83 -10.24
N GLU A 104 17.57 44.87 -10.64
CA GLU A 104 17.48 45.46 -11.96
C GLU A 104 17.71 44.40 -13.06
N GLY A 105 16.83 44.39 -14.08
CA GLY A 105 16.85 43.39 -15.16
C GLY A 105 16.02 42.12 -14.90
N VAL A 106 15.44 41.94 -13.71
CA VAL A 106 14.52 40.83 -13.41
C VAL A 106 13.07 41.32 -13.50
N SER A 107 12.22 40.60 -14.25
CA SER A 107 10.81 40.94 -14.39
C SER A 107 10.11 40.97 -13.02
N ALA A 108 9.45 42.08 -12.70
CA ALA A 108 8.77 42.23 -11.42
C ALA A 108 7.59 41.25 -11.32
N MET A 109 7.63 40.34 -10.34
CA MET A 109 6.49 39.48 -10.04
C MET A 109 5.31 40.33 -9.52
N PRO A 110 4.10 40.21 -10.09
CA PRO A 110 2.91 40.83 -9.52
C PRO A 110 2.63 40.26 -8.11
N PRO A 111 2.27 41.08 -7.10
CA PRO A 111 1.84 42.48 -7.19
C PRO A 111 2.99 43.51 -7.30
N ALA A 112 2.68 44.70 -7.84
CA ALA A 112 3.63 45.79 -8.03
C ALA A 112 4.20 46.38 -6.72
N LYS A 113 3.58 46.12 -5.56
CA LYS A 113 4.06 46.55 -4.24
C LYS A 113 5.17 45.61 -3.73
N ALA A 114 6.27 46.17 -3.23
CA ALA A 114 7.37 45.39 -2.65
C ALA A 114 6.93 44.65 -1.39
N LEU A 115 7.59 43.53 -1.10
CA LEU A 115 7.39 42.80 0.14
C LEU A 115 7.71 43.71 1.35
N PRO A 116 6.94 43.63 2.44
CA PRO A 116 7.30 44.30 3.69
C PRO A 116 8.70 43.89 4.14
N GLU A 117 9.45 44.83 4.70
CA GLU A 117 10.84 44.62 5.13
C GLU A 117 11.03 43.35 5.99
N PRO A 118 10.17 43.06 6.99
CA PRO A 118 10.33 41.84 7.80
C PRO A 118 10.19 40.55 6.99
N ALA A 119 9.19 40.49 6.10
CA ALA A 119 8.94 39.34 5.22
C ALA A 119 10.10 39.13 4.24
N ARG A 120 10.63 40.22 3.67
CA ARG A 120 11.80 40.19 2.80
C ARG A 120 13.01 39.59 3.53
N ILE A 121 13.34 40.11 4.71
CA ILE A 121 14.50 39.64 5.50
C ILE A 121 14.41 38.15 5.85
N VAL A 122 13.23 37.67 6.24
CA VAL A 122 13.00 36.24 6.55
C VAL A 122 13.27 35.38 5.31
N LEU A 123 12.68 35.71 4.16
CA LEU A 123 12.85 34.94 2.94
C LEU A 123 14.28 35.02 2.38
N GLU A 124 14.93 36.19 2.45
CA GLU A 124 16.32 36.34 2.00
C GLU A 124 17.28 35.47 2.83
N ARG A 125 17.16 35.52 4.17
CA ARG A 125 17.99 34.69 5.05
C ARG A 125 17.74 33.21 4.83
N TRP A 126 16.48 32.83 4.60
CA TRP A 126 16.12 31.44 4.30
C TRP A 126 16.73 30.96 2.98
N VAL A 127 16.62 31.72 1.90
CA VAL A 127 17.19 31.35 0.59
C VAL A 127 18.72 31.33 0.65
N LEU A 128 19.35 32.31 1.30
CA LEU A 128 20.81 32.34 1.49
C LEU A 128 21.33 31.16 2.33
N ALA A 129 20.51 30.63 3.25
CA ALA A 129 20.80 29.42 4.01
C ALA A 129 20.53 28.11 3.22
N GLY A 130 20.26 28.20 1.91
CA GLY A 130 20.00 27.03 1.06
C GLY A 130 18.54 26.57 1.06
N ALA A 131 17.62 27.41 1.53
CA ALA A 131 16.18 27.14 1.62
C ALA A 131 15.86 25.79 2.31
N PRO A 132 16.37 25.54 3.54
CA PRO A 132 16.13 24.30 4.25
C PRO A 132 14.62 24.06 4.45
N TRP A 133 14.18 22.84 4.19
CA TRP A 133 12.78 22.43 4.26
C TRP A 133 12.66 21.19 5.18
N PRO A 134 11.69 21.15 6.13
CA PRO A 134 11.56 20.04 7.06
C PRO A 134 11.17 18.74 6.33
N ALA A 135 11.87 17.65 6.68
CA ALA A 135 11.75 16.33 6.07
C ALA A 135 10.38 15.63 6.25
N GLU A 136 9.44 16.22 7.00
CA GLU A 136 8.15 15.59 7.34
C GLU A 136 6.92 16.18 6.64
N SER A 137 7.06 17.15 5.74
CA SER A 137 5.90 17.60 4.95
C SER A 137 5.76 16.77 3.67
N GLY A 138 5.08 15.63 3.81
CA GLY A 138 4.64 14.73 2.73
C GLY A 138 3.61 15.35 1.77
N VAL A 139 3.83 16.59 1.33
CA VAL A 139 3.11 17.15 0.19
C VAL A 139 3.92 16.81 -1.06
N SER A 140 3.66 15.63 -1.62
CA SER A 140 4.00 15.37 -3.01
C SER A 140 3.42 16.52 -3.84
N PRO A 141 4.20 17.22 -4.68
CA PRO A 141 3.67 18.25 -5.55
C PRO A 141 2.48 17.66 -6.33
N LYS A 142 1.34 18.34 -6.31
CA LYS A 142 0.31 18.03 -7.31
C LYS A 142 0.90 18.38 -8.68
N PRO A 143 0.69 17.56 -9.70
CA PRO A 143 1.22 17.84 -11.03
C PRO A 143 0.81 19.22 -11.53
N THR A 144 1.79 20.04 -11.88
CA THR A 144 1.63 21.33 -12.57
C THR A 144 1.30 21.18 -14.05
N LYS A 145 1.14 19.95 -14.55
CA LYS A 145 0.83 19.69 -15.95
C LYS A 145 -0.54 20.28 -16.30
N ALA A 146 -0.64 20.95 -17.44
CA ALA A 146 -1.94 21.33 -17.99
C ALA A 146 -2.81 20.08 -18.17
N ALA A 147 -4.13 20.23 -18.00
CA ALA A 147 -5.06 19.15 -18.31
C ALA A 147 -4.87 18.72 -19.77
N ARG A 148 -4.79 17.41 -20.00
CA ARG A 148 -4.49 16.87 -21.33
C ARG A 148 -5.67 16.97 -22.28
N SER A 149 -5.37 17.12 -23.58
CA SER A 149 -6.32 16.80 -24.64
C SER A 149 -6.54 15.28 -24.65
N GLY A 150 -7.79 14.82 -24.80
CA GLY A 150 -8.18 13.39 -24.78
C GLY A 150 -7.66 12.55 -25.96
N VAL A 151 -6.45 12.84 -26.44
CA VAL A 151 -5.77 12.19 -27.55
C VAL A 151 -4.39 11.74 -27.08
N ILE A 152 -4.05 10.48 -27.35
CA ILE A 152 -2.70 9.96 -27.10
C ILE A 152 -1.81 10.31 -28.30
N THR A 153 -0.74 11.05 -28.03
CA THR A 153 0.21 11.55 -29.02
C THR A 153 1.45 10.65 -29.09
N PRO A 154 2.26 10.73 -30.16
CA PRO A 154 3.55 10.06 -30.21
C PRO A 154 4.49 10.44 -29.06
N ALA A 155 4.45 11.71 -28.61
CA ALA A 155 5.27 12.19 -27.50
C ALA A 155 4.95 11.46 -26.18
N ASP A 156 3.69 11.09 -25.94
CA ASP A 156 3.29 10.37 -24.73
C ASP A 156 3.93 8.99 -24.65
N ARG A 157 4.05 8.36 -25.81
CA ARG A 157 4.66 7.05 -25.98
C ARG A 157 6.17 7.09 -25.86
N THR A 158 6.79 8.28 -25.71
CA THR A 158 8.23 8.44 -25.44
C THR A 158 8.56 8.48 -23.94
N TRP A 159 7.55 8.48 -23.06
CA TRP A 159 7.78 8.42 -21.62
C TRP A 159 8.58 7.18 -21.26
N TRP A 160 9.55 7.34 -20.36
CA TRP A 160 10.57 6.32 -20.07
C TRP A 160 9.97 4.98 -19.64
N ALA A 161 8.92 5.00 -18.81
CA ALA A 161 8.28 3.79 -18.29
C ALA A 161 7.57 2.99 -19.38
N PHE A 162 7.10 3.68 -20.43
CA PHE A 162 6.47 3.06 -21.58
C PHE A 162 7.49 2.63 -22.64
N GLN A 163 8.79 2.92 -22.49
CA GLN A 163 9.80 2.39 -23.42
C GLN A 163 10.03 0.90 -23.17
N PRO A 164 10.39 0.11 -24.19
CA PRO A 164 10.87 -1.25 -23.96
C PRO A 164 12.03 -1.26 -22.96
N ILE A 165 12.28 -2.40 -22.34
CA ILE A 165 13.49 -2.58 -21.53
C ILE A 165 14.71 -2.42 -22.45
N ALA A 166 15.62 -1.50 -22.14
CA ALA A 166 16.66 -1.07 -23.05
C ALA A 166 17.46 -2.28 -23.60
N PRO A 167 17.55 -2.47 -24.95
CA PRO A 167 18.26 -3.60 -25.58
C PRO A 167 19.71 -3.76 -25.12
N THR A 168 20.36 -2.67 -24.72
CA THR A 168 21.76 -2.61 -24.27
C THR A 168 21.94 -2.84 -22.78
N ALA A 169 20.86 -2.93 -21.99
CA ALA A 169 20.96 -3.14 -20.55
C ALA A 169 21.68 -4.48 -20.27
N VAL A 170 22.78 -4.45 -19.53
CA VAL A 170 23.44 -5.68 -19.10
C VAL A 170 22.56 -6.36 -18.06
N SER A 171 22.36 -7.67 -18.21
CA SER A 171 21.58 -8.48 -17.27
C SER A 171 22.25 -8.40 -15.88
N VAL A 172 21.62 -7.74 -14.92
CA VAL A 172 22.13 -7.63 -13.54
C VAL A 172 21.49 -8.75 -12.71
N ARG A 173 22.28 -9.78 -12.41
CA ARG A 173 21.81 -10.98 -11.69
C ARG A 173 22.57 -11.30 -10.41
N ASP A 174 23.65 -10.58 -10.16
CA ASP A 174 24.53 -10.80 -9.02
C ASP A 174 24.84 -9.49 -8.29
N ALA A 175 25.38 -9.66 -7.08
CA ALA A 175 25.74 -8.57 -6.19
C ALA A 175 26.77 -7.61 -6.81
N GLN A 176 27.80 -8.15 -7.46
CA GLN A 176 28.89 -7.35 -8.04
C GLN A 176 28.37 -6.40 -9.12
N SER A 177 27.47 -6.87 -9.97
CA SER A 177 26.85 -6.08 -11.03
C SER A 177 26.00 -4.94 -10.45
N ILE A 178 25.28 -5.16 -9.35
CA ILE A 178 24.57 -4.10 -8.63
C ILE A 178 25.57 -3.06 -8.11
N ASP A 179 26.63 -3.55 -7.47
CA ASP A 179 27.64 -2.70 -6.85
C ASP A 179 28.34 -1.80 -7.86
N LEU A 180 28.73 -2.32 -9.02
CA LEU A 180 29.36 -1.53 -10.09
C LEU A 180 28.49 -0.36 -10.57
N HIS A 181 27.18 -0.54 -10.70
CA HIS A 181 26.28 0.54 -11.12
C HIS A 181 26.16 1.63 -10.05
N ILE A 182 26.08 1.24 -8.78
CA ILE A 182 26.02 2.18 -7.67
C ILE A 182 27.34 2.95 -7.54
N ASP A 183 28.48 2.26 -7.64
CA ASP A 183 29.80 2.90 -7.58
C ASP A 183 30.04 3.88 -8.71
N SER A 184 29.62 3.53 -9.93
CA SER A 184 29.67 4.46 -11.06
C SER A 184 28.86 5.73 -10.78
N SER A 185 27.66 5.57 -10.22
CA SER A 185 26.77 6.68 -9.84
C SER A 185 27.37 7.57 -8.73
N LEU A 186 28.00 6.97 -7.72
CA LEU A 186 28.65 7.69 -6.62
C LEU A 186 29.92 8.42 -7.11
N LYS A 187 30.75 7.74 -7.90
CA LYS A 187 31.99 8.31 -8.46
C LYS A 187 31.72 9.51 -9.35
N ALA A 188 30.66 9.46 -10.17
CA ALA A 188 30.23 10.61 -10.99
C ALA A 188 29.86 11.86 -10.16
N ARG A 189 29.58 11.68 -8.86
CA ARG A 189 29.26 12.75 -7.91
C ARG A 189 30.44 13.12 -7.00
N GLY A 190 31.59 12.45 -7.16
CA GLY A 190 32.71 12.57 -6.22
C GLY A 190 32.41 12.02 -4.83
N TRP A 191 31.47 11.07 -4.73
CA TRP A 191 31.03 10.46 -3.48
C TRP A 191 31.60 9.05 -3.34
N ASN A 192 31.66 8.57 -2.10
CA ASN A 192 32.11 7.22 -1.75
C ASN A 192 31.03 6.54 -0.91
N ARG A 193 31.09 5.21 -0.89
CA ARG A 193 30.27 4.39 0.02
C ARG A 193 30.59 4.68 1.47
N ALA A 194 29.59 4.46 2.32
CA ALA A 194 29.80 4.34 3.75
C ALA A 194 30.62 3.07 4.07
N SER A 195 31.24 3.05 5.24
CA SER A 195 31.91 1.86 5.76
C SER A 195 30.95 0.66 5.83
N PRO A 196 31.44 -0.58 5.69
CA PRO A 196 30.62 -1.77 5.91
C PRO A 196 29.97 -1.78 7.30
N ALA A 197 28.76 -2.32 7.40
CA ALA A 197 28.11 -2.55 8.69
C ALA A 197 28.82 -3.67 9.48
N ASP A 198 28.79 -3.56 10.81
CA ASP A 198 29.23 -4.64 11.70
C ASP A 198 28.46 -5.93 11.41
N SER A 199 29.12 -7.09 11.54
CA SER A 199 28.53 -8.40 11.24
C SER A 199 27.21 -8.65 11.97
N ALA A 200 27.12 -8.23 13.23
CA ALA A 200 25.90 -8.35 14.04
C ALA A 200 24.75 -7.48 13.48
N ASP A 201 25.05 -6.25 13.07
CA ASP A 201 24.06 -5.34 12.49
C ASP A 201 23.60 -5.78 11.11
N TRP A 202 24.53 -6.26 10.29
CA TRP A 202 24.23 -6.85 8.99
C TRP A 202 23.31 -8.07 9.14
N LEU A 203 23.68 -9.03 10.01
CA LEU A 203 22.89 -10.25 10.23
C LEU A 203 21.49 -9.92 10.75
N ARG A 204 21.41 -9.02 11.73
CA ARG A 204 20.13 -8.55 12.25
C ARG A 204 19.29 -7.93 11.14
N ARG A 205 19.89 -7.06 10.31
CA ARG A 205 19.19 -6.39 9.21
C ARG A 205 18.59 -7.41 8.23
N VAL A 206 19.41 -8.32 7.71
CA VAL A 206 19.01 -9.29 6.69
C VAL A 206 18.01 -10.32 7.21
N THR A 207 18.13 -10.77 8.46
CA THR A 207 17.16 -11.70 9.06
C THR A 207 15.78 -11.03 9.11
N TYR A 208 15.70 -9.80 9.60
CA TYR A 208 14.43 -9.06 9.65
C TYR A 208 13.84 -8.75 8.27
N ASP A 209 14.69 -8.46 7.28
CA ASP A 209 14.22 -8.15 5.93
C ASP A 209 13.71 -9.41 5.22
N LEU A 210 14.37 -10.56 5.40
CA LEU A 210 14.02 -11.81 4.73
C LEU A 210 12.92 -12.61 5.44
N THR A 211 12.95 -12.72 6.77
CA THR A 211 12.01 -13.56 7.54
C THR A 211 11.09 -12.76 8.46
N GLY A 212 11.37 -11.47 8.69
CA GLY A 212 10.61 -10.66 9.64
C GLY A 212 10.95 -10.92 11.12
N LEU A 213 11.87 -11.84 11.41
CA LEU A 213 12.27 -12.23 12.75
C LEU A 213 13.72 -11.80 13.05
N PRO A 214 14.10 -11.58 14.32
CA PRO A 214 15.51 -11.43 14.69
C PRO A 214 16.27 -12.75 14.56
N PRO A 215 17.60 -12.72 14.38
CA PRO A 215 18.42 -13.91 14.54
C PRO A 215 18.38 -14.37 16.00
N THR A 216 18.42 -15.68 16.23
CA THR A 216 18.55 -16.23 17.58
C THR A 216 19.94 -15.89 18.16
N PRO A 217 20.10 -15.85 19.50
CA PRO A 217 21.41 -15.61 20.11
C PRO A 217 22.50 -16.59 19.65
N ALA A 218 22.12 -17.87 19.43
CA ALA A 218 23.04 -18.90 18.95
C ALA A 218 23.50 -18.63 17.51
N GLU A 219 22.57 -18.28 16.60
CA GLU A 219 22.89 -17.91 15.22
C GLU A 219 23.77 -16.66 15.15
N ALA A 220 23.46 -15.64 15.97
CA ALA A 220 24.26 -14.42 16.03
C ALA A 220 25.70 -14.70 16.50
N LYS A 221 25.88 -15.53 17.53
CA LYS A 221 27.20 -15.94 18.02
C LYS A 221 27.97 -16.75 16.98
N ALA A 222 27.31 -17.70 16.32
CA ALA A 222 27.94 -18.53 15.28
C ALA A 222 28.39 -17.69 14.08
N PHE A 223 27.53 -16.79 13.60
CA PHE A 223 27.85 -15.90 12.49
C PHE A 223 28.94 -14.89 12.84
N ALA A 224 28.97 -14.37 14.07
CA ALA A 224 30.04 -13.46 14.51
C ALA A 224 31.42 -14.15 14.53
N ALA A 225 31.46 -15.45 14.85
CA ALA A 225 32.70 -16.22 14.87
C ALA A 225 33.19 -16.59 13.46
N ASN A 226 32.28 -16.89 12.53
CA ASN A 226 32.62 -17.21 11.14
C ASN A 226 31.55 -16.62 10.19
N PRO A 227 31.73 -15.36 9.73
CA PRO A 227 30.72 -14.66 8.96
C PRO A 227 30.68 -15.16 7.50
N ASP A 228 29.74 -16.04 7.20
CA ASP A 228 29.38 -16.42 5.82
C ASP A 228 28.01 -15.85 5.44
N LYS A 229 28.05 -14.72 4.72
CA LYS A 229 26.85 -14.00 4.28
C LYS A 229 26.00 -14.83 3.31
N ALA A 230 26.63 -15.59 2.41
CA ALA A 230 25.92 -16.36 1.39
C ALA A 230 25.15 -17.52 2.04
N ALA A 231 25.83 -18.31 2.89
CA ALA A 231 25.17 -19.40 3.61
C ALA A 231 24.05 -18.90 4.54
N ALA A 232 24.25 -17.75 5.20
CA ALA A 232 23.22 -17.15 6.03
C ALA A 232 21.97 -16.75 5.20
N ILE A 233 22.17 -16.12 4.04
CA ILE A 233 21.07 -15.73 3.14
C ILE A 233 20.35 -16.95 2.57
N ASP A 234 21.07 -17.96 2.11
CA ASP A 234 20.48 -19.17 1.54
C ASP A 234 19.60 -19.90 2.56
N ARG A 235 20.05 -19.97 3.82
CA ARG A 235 19.27 -20.50 4.94
C ARG A 235 18.00 -19.66 5.20
N LEU A 236 18.09 -18.33 5.15
CA LEU A 236 16.95 -17.43 5.38
C LEU A 236 15.94 -17.49 4.24
N LEU A 237 16.40 -17.58 2.99
CA LEU A 237 15.55 -17.74 1.81
C LEU A 237 14.86 -19.12 1.77
N ALA A 238 15.47 -20.15 2.36
CA ALA A 238 14.88 -21.48 2.50
C ALA A 238 13.87 -21.58 3.67
N SER A 239 13.84 -20.59 4.58
CA SER A 239 12.94 -20.59 5.74
C SER A 239 11.48 -20.41 5.32
N PRO A 240 10.50 -21.11 5.94
CA PRO A 240 9.08 -20.88 5.69
C PRO A 240 8.63 -19.44 6.04
N HIS A 241 9.33 -18.79 6.98
CA HIS A 241 9.08 -17.40 7.35
C HIS A 241 9.39 -16.39 6.23
N PHE A 242 10.14 -16.80 5.20
CA PHE A 242 10.34 -15.98 4.01
C PHE A 242 9.00 -15.69 3.31
N GLY A 243 8.22 -16.74 3.01
CA GLY A 243 6.92 -16.63 2.37
C GLY A 243 5.92 -15.86 3.23
N GLU A 244 5.97 -16.00 4.56
CA GLU A 244 5.12 -15.21 5.48
C GLU A 244 5.44 -13.71 5.39
N LYS A 245 6.73 -13.36 5.47
CA LYS A 245 7.21 -11.98 5.44
C LYS A 245 6.93 -11.28 4.11
N TRP A 246 7.20 -11.97 3.01
CA TRP A 246 7.10 -11.41 1.67
C TRP A 246 5.70 -11.58 1.07
N GLY A 247 5.01 -12.68 1.38
CA GLY A 247 3.59 -12.86 1.06
C GLY A 247 2.73 -11.80 1.73
N ARG A 248 3.00 -11.41 2.98
CA ARG A 248 2.29 -10.28 3.62
C ARG A 248 2.43 -8.98 2.83
N PHE A 249 3.61 -8.71 2.27
CA PHE A 249 3.81 -7.52 1.44
C PHE A 249 2.92 -7.56 0.18
N TRP A 250 2.78 -8.71 -0.47
CA TRP A 250 1.82 -8.88 -1.57
C TRP A 250 0.38 -8.69 -1.12
N LEU A 251 0.01 -9.31 0.00
CA LEU A 251 -1.35 -9.26 0.56
C LEU A 251 -1.77 -7.82 0.92
N ASP A 252 -0.85 -7.02 1.46
CA ASP A 252 -1.07 -5.60 1.71
C ASP A 252 -1.37 -4.83 0.39
N LEU A 253 -0.64 -5.13 -0.70
CA LEU A 253 -0.82 -4.47 -2.01
C LEU A 253 -2.17 -4.80 -2.65
N VAL A 254 -2.63 -6.04 -2.52
CA VAL A 254 -3.90 -6.49 -3.11
C VAL A 254 -5.09 -6.28 -2.16
N ARG A 255 -4.86 -5.60 -1.03
CA ARG A 255 -5.87 -5.24 -0.01
C ARG A 255 -6.59 -6.48 0.55
N TYR A 256 -5.81 -7.52 0.80
CA TYR A 256 -6.32 -8.71 1.45
C TYR A 256 -6.97 -8.38 2.80
N ALA A 257 -8.19 -8.85 3.00
CA ALA A 257 -8.91 -8.79 4.25
C ALA A 257 -9.71 -10.08 4.44
N GLU A 258 -9.81 -10.53 5.70
CA GLU A 258 -10.66 -11.64 6.12
C GLU A 258 -12.09 -11.18 6.45
N SER A 259 -12.45 -9.98 6.02
CA SER A 259 -13.77 -9.40 6.22
C SER A 259 -14.26 -8.70 4.95
N ASP A 260 -15.57 -8.50 4.86
CA ASP A 260 -16.22 -7.90 3.69
C ASP A 260 -16.00 -6.38 3.56
N GLY A 261 -15.66 -5.74 4.67
CA GLY A 261 -15.38 -4.32 4.79
C GLY A 261 -16.63 -3.45 4.84
N TYR A 262 -16.41 -2.13 4.74
CA TYR A 262 -17.46 -1.11 4.71
C TYR A 262 -18.33 -1.05 5.97
N ARG A 263 -19.67 -0.94 5.87
CA ARG A 263 -20.58 -0.69 7.01
C ARG A 263 -21.17 -1.97 7.61
N ALA A 264 -21.46 -2.97 6.78
CA ALA A 264 -21.95 -4.28 7.21
C ALA A 264 -20.83 -5.33 6.99
N ASP A 265 -19.86 -5.30 7.90
CA ASP A 265 -18.59 -6.00 7.78
C ASP A 265 -18.68 -7.42 8.36
N GLU A 266 -18.95 -8.42 7.49
CA GLU A 266 -18.99 -9.83 7.87
C GLU A 266 -17.63 -10.52 7.66
N PHE A 267 -17.39 -11.60 8.41
CA PHE A 267 -16.17 -12.40 8.29
C PHE A 267 -16.21 -13.30 7.05
N ARG A 268 -15.09 -13.39 6.35
CA ARG A 268 -14.89 -14.25 5.17
C ARG A 268 -14.30 -15.61 5.56
N PRO A 269 -15.10 -16.68 5.66
CA PRO A 269 -14.71 -17.89 6.38
C PRO A 269 -13.56 -18.68 5.75
N THR A 270 -13.34 -18.56 4.43
CA THR A 270 -12.32 -19.35 3.70
C THR A 270 -11.32 -18.52 2.91
N THR A 271 -11.38 -17.19 3.00
CA THR A 271 -10.45 -16.28 2.30
C THR A 271 -8.99 -16.46 2.74
N TRP A 272 -8.74 -16.93 3.97
CA TRP A 272 -7.40 -17.30 4.46
C TRP A 272 -6.66 -18.32 3.58
N ARG A 273 -7.38 -19.13 2.80
CA ARG A 273 -6.76 -20.05 1.85
C ARG A 273 -5.99 -19.33 0.75
N TYR A 274 -6.46 -18.18 0.30
CA TYR A 274 -5.74 -17.35 -0.67
C TYR A 274 -4.46 -16.78 -0.05
N ARG A 275 -4.51 -16.31 1.21
CA ARG A 275 -3.31 -15.90 1.96
C ARG A 275 -2.28 -17.03 2.02
N ASP A 276 -2.71 -18.23 2.40
CA ASP A 276 -1.82 -19.39 2.53
C ASP A 276 -1.26 -19.82 1.17
N TRP A 277 -2.05 -19.74 0.10
CA TRP A 277 -1.59 -19.96 -1.27
C TRP A 277 -0.51 -18.95 -1.68
N VAL A 278 -0.69 -17.66 -1.37
CA VAL A 278 0.33 -16.63 -1.62
C VAL A 278 1.62 -16.97 -0.86
N ILE A 279 1.53 -17.31 0.43
CA ILE A 279 2.70 -17.68 1.24
C ILE A 279 3.43 -18.88 0.62
N ALA A 280 2.70 -19.92 0.20
CA ALA A 280 3.25 -21.11 -0.43
C ALA A 280 3.91 -20.81 -1.79
N ALA A 281 3.27 -19.98 -2.63
CA ALA A 281 3.82 -19.58 -3.93
C ALA A 281 5.15 -18.82 -3.78
N TRP A 282 5.27 -17.96 -2.77
CA TRP A 282 6.51 -17.23 -2.50
C TRP A 282 7.59 -18.13 -1.88
N ASN A 283 7.22 -19.06 -1.00
CA ASN A 283 8.15 -20.03 -0.43
C ASN A 283 8.72 -21.01 -1.47
N SER A 284 7.91 -21.42 -2.44
CA SER A 284 8.34 -22.27 -3.56
C SER A 284 9.06 -21.49 -4.67
N ASP A 285 9.20 -20.15 -4.52
CA ASP A 285 9.76 -19.25 -5.53
C ASP A 285 9.04 -19.43 -6.88
N MET A 286 7.71 -19.49 -6.86
CA MET A 286 6.90 -19.56 -8.08
C MET A 286 7.29 -18.40 -9.01
N PRO A 287 7.51 -18.64 -10.32
CA PRO A 287 7.75 -17.56 -11.28
C PRO A 287 6.65 -16.49 -11.18
N TYR A 288 7.04 -15.22 -11.06
CA TYR A 288 6.09 -14.13 -10.82
C TYR A 288 5.07 -13.96 -11.94
N ASP A 289 5.46 -14.21 -13.19
CA ASP A 289 4.55 -14.26 -14.33
C ASP A 289 3.47 -15.32 -14.16
N ARG A 290 3.83 -16.54 -13.74
CA ARG A 290 2.89 -17.61 -13.43
C ARG A 290 2.01 -17.24 -12.23
N PHE A 291 2.60 -16.70 -11.17
CA PHE A 291 1.88 -16.25 -9.98
C PHE A 291 0.80 -15.20 -10.32
N LEU A 292 1.11 -14.22 -11.18
CA LEU A 292 0.14 -13.22 -11.62
C LEU A 292 -0.93 -13.83 -12.54
N ARG A 293 -0.54 -14.71 -13.49
CA ARG A 293 -1.49 -15.38 -14.41
C ARG A 293 -2.54 -16.19 -13.67
N LEU A 294 -2.14 -16.98 -12.67
CA LEU A 294 -3.05 -17.84 -11.91
C LEU A 294 -4.07 -17.03 -11.09
N GLN A 295 -3.67 -15.87 -10.56
CA GLN A 295 -4.57 -14.98 -9.82
C GLN A 295 -5.65 -14.32 -10.69
N LEU A 296 -5.35 -14.11 -11.98
CA LEU A 296 -6.29 -13.49 -12.91
C LEU A 296 -7.16 -14.53 -13.64
N ALA A 297 -6.60 -15.69 -13.98
CA ALA A 297 -7.19 -16.61 -14.94
C ALA A 297 -6.91 -18.09 -14.63
N GLY A 298 -6.70 -18.46 -13.36
CA GLY A 298 -6.42 -19.85 -12.97
C GLY A 298 -7.46 -20.87 -13.47
N ASP A 299 -8.74 -20.50 -13.49
CA ASP A 299 -9.84 -21.31 -13.99
C ASP A 299 -9.88 -21.41 -15.53
N GLU A 300 -9.38 -20.41 -16.25
CA GLU A 300 -9.30 -20.43 -17.72
C GLU A 300 -8.04 -21.14 -18.22
N LEU A 301 -6.94 -21.06 -17.47
CA LEU A 301 -5.65 -21.62 -17.84
C LEU A 301 -5.51 -23.08 -17.42
N GLU A 302 -6.02 -23.43 -16.24
CA GLU A 302 -5.80 -24.72 -15.59
C GLU A 302 -7.05 -25.17 -14.81
N PRO A 303 -8.21 -25.34 -15.48
CA PRO A 303 -9.52 -25.57 -14.83
C PRO A 303 -9.59 -26.80 -13.93
N ASN A 304 -8.69 -27.77 -14.14
CA ASN A 304 -8.68 -29.05 -13.43
C ASN A 304 -7.74 -29.07 -12.22
N ASN A 305 -7.12 -27.94 -11.86
CA ASN A 305 -6.22 -27.84 -10.72
C ASN A 305 -6.86 -27.02 -9.58
N PRO A 306 -7.41 -27.67 -8.54
CA PRO A 306 -8.04 -27.00 -7.42
C PRO A 306 -7.15 -25.99 -6.68
N GLU A 307 -5.83 -26.22 -6.64
CA GLU A 307 -4.89 -25.28 -6.03
C GLU A 307 -4.88 -23.93 -6.76
N TYR A 308 -5.03 -23.96 -8.09
CA TYR A 308 -5.00 -22.76 -8.91
C TYR A 308 -6.34 -22.02 -8.90
N LEU A 309 -7.43 -22.71 -8.54
CA LEU A 309 -8.70 -22.06 -8.25
C LEU A 309 -8.65 -21.26 -6.95
N ILE A 310 -7.75 -21.57 -6.01
CA ILE A 310 -7.54 -20.76 -4.80
C ILE A 310 -6.86 -19.42 -5.15
N ALA A 311 -5.96 -19.41 -6.14
CA ALA A 311 -5.25 -18.20 -6.58
C ALA A 311 -6.21 -17.08 -7.02
N LEU A 312 -7.33 -17.46 -7.63
CA LEU A 312 -8.41 -16.56 -8.04
C LEU A 312 -9.11 -15.83 -6.88
N GLY A 313 -8.81 -16.20 -5.63
CA GLY A 313 -9.21 -15.42 -4.44
C GLY A 313 -8.78 -13.95 -4.52
N TYR A 314 -7.74 -13.62 -5.31
CA TYR A 314 -7.38 -12.26 -5.71
C TYR A 314 -8.59 -11.44 -6.22
N LEU A 315 -9.47 -12.06 -7.01
CA LEU A 315 -10.66 -11.44 -7.61
C LEU A 315 -11.88 -11.40 -6.65
N ARG A 316 -11.72 -11.88 -5.41
CA ARG A 316 -12.72 -11.85 -4.33
C ARG A 316 -12.42 -10.82 -3.24
N LEU A 317 -11.32 -10.06 -3.35
CA LEU A 317 -10.86 -9.19 -2.26
C LEU A 317 -11.60 -7.85 -2.15
N GLY A 318 -12.40 -7.47 -3.15
CA GLY A 318 -13.15 -6.20 -3.14
C GLY A 318 -14.23 -6.13 -2.05
N THR A 319 -14.68 -4.92 -1.71
CA THR A 319 -15.68 -4.71 -0.65
C THR A 319 -17.03 -5.34 -1.01
N TYR A 320 -17.67 -5.98 -0.05
CA TYR A 320 -19.02 -6.52 -0.18
C TYR A 320 -19.89 -6.03 0.98
N GLU A 321 -21.17 -5.78 0.72
CA GLU A 321 -22.10 -5.37 1.76
C GLU A 321 -23.39 -6.18 1.56
N TYR A 322 -23.61 -7.16 2.42
CA TYR A 322 -24.69 -8.13 2.21
C TYR A 322 -26.08 -7.48 2.18
N ASN A 323 -26.28 -6.32 2.82
CA ASN A 323 -27.59 -5.66 2.92
C ASN A 323 -27.83 -4.56 1.86
N GLN A 324 -26.95 -4.42 0.88
CA GLN A 324 -27.06 -3.40 -0.17
C GLN A 324 -28.17 -3.75 -1.19
N ARG A 325 -29.18 -2.89 -1.31
CA ARG A 325 -30.36 -3.13 -2.18
C ARG A 325 -30.15 -2.71 -3.63
N ASP A 326 -29.14 -1.91 -3.92
CA ASP A 326 -28.69 -1.66 -5.29
C ASP A 326 -27.57 -2.66 -5.66
N SER A 327 -27.95 -3.90 -5.93
CA SER A 327 -27.02 -4.97 -6.32
C SER A 327 -26.29 -4.66 -7.62
N THR A 328 -26.90 -3.89 -8.52
CA THR A 328 -26.27 -3.45 -9.77
C THR A 328 -25.12 -2.49 -9.50
N ALA A 329 -25.33 -1.49 -8.64
CA ALA A 329 -24.27 -0.56 -8.25
C ALA A 329 -23.15 -1.27 -7.46
N GLN A 330 -23.51 -2.17 -6.55
CA GLN A 330 -22.51 -2.95 -5.79
C GLN A 330 -21.64 -3.82 -6.71
N TRP A 331 -22.26 -4.55 -7.64
CA TRP A 331 -21.49 -5.38 -8.57
C TRP A 331 -20.58 -4.55 -9.48
N ASN A 332 -21.05 -3.38 -9.94
CA ASN A 332 -20.21 -2.45 -10.68
C ASN A 332 -19.03 -1.94 -9.85
N ALA A 333 -19.23 -1.61 -8.58
CA ALA A 333 -18.16 -1.19 -7.68
C ALA A 333 -17.11 -2.29 -7.49
N ILE A 334 -17.52 -3.55 -7.34
CA ILE A 334 -16.61 -4.70 -7.26
C ILE A 334 -15.76 -4.84 -8.54
N LEU A 335 -16.37 -4.72 -9.72
CA LEU A 335 -15.63 -4.81 -10.98
C LEU A 335 -14.66 -3.64 -11.17
N GLU A 336 -15.06 -2.43 -10.76
CA GLU A 336 -14.20 -1.24 -10.79
C GLU A 336 -13.00 -1.40 -9.86
N ASP A 337 -13.23 -1.93 -8.67
CA ASP A 337 -12.23 -2.19 -7.67
C ASP A 337 -11.17 -3.21 -8.12
N ILE A 338 -11.60 -4.31 -8.75
CA ILE A 338 -10.71 -5.30 -9.40
C ILE A 338 -9.89 -4.64 -10.50
N THR A 339 -10.52 -3.77 -11.31
CA THR A 339 -9.88 -3.07 -12.43
C THR A 339 -8.78 -2.13 -11.92
N ASP A 340 -9.08 -1.35 -10.88
CA ASP A 340 -8.14 -0.42 -10.25
C ASP A 340 -6.92 -1.14 -9.70
N VAL A 341 -7.13 -2.17 -8.87
CA VAL A 341 -6.01 -2.92 -8.27
C VAL A 341 -5.17 -3.62 -9.32
N THR A 342 -5.80 -4.18 -10.37
CA THR A 342 -5.03 -4.82 -11.44
C THR A 342 -4.13 -3.81 -12.13
N ALA A 343 -4.63 -2.60 -12.41
CA ALA A 343 -3.83 -1.53 -13.01
C ALA A 343 -2.71 -1.04 -12.09
N ASP A 344 -3.03 -0.75 -10.82
CA ASP A 344 -2.06 -0.23 -9.85
C ASP A 344 -0.98 -1.27 -9.52
N VAL A 345 -1.38 -2.52 -9.27
CA VAL A 345 -0.48 -3.59 -8.87
C VAL A 345 0.29 -4.14 -10.07
N ALA A 346 -0.33 -4.46 -11.20
CA ALA A 346 0.42 -5.03 -12.32
C ALA A 346 1.18 -3.95 -13.12
N LEU A 347 0.51 -2.85 -13.49
CA LEU A 347 1.07 -1.86 -14.41
C LEU A 347 1.72 -0.66 -13.71
N GLY A 348 1.41 -0.43 -12.43
CA GLY A 348 1.84 0.78 -11.74
C GLY A 348 1.19 2.04 -12.31
N LEU A 349 -0.03 1.93 -12.85
CA LEU A 349 -0.75 3.04 -13.48
C LEU A 349 -2.06 3.30 -12.74
N GLY A 350 -2.22 4.53 -12.24
CA GLY A 350 -3.43 5.00 -11.56
C GLY A 350 -4.62 5.19 -12.51
N LEU A 351 -5.21 4.10 -12.97
CA LEU A 351 -6.33 4.15 -13.92
C LEU A 351 -7.65 4.65 -13.30
N ALA A 352 -7.80 4.62 -11.97
CA ALA A 352 -9.05 4.99 -11.30
C ALA A 352 -9.58 6.38 -11.70
N CYS A 353 -8.71 7.37 -11.89
CA CYS A 353 -9.12 8.71 -12.35
C CYS A 353 -9.70 8.70 -13.78
N ALA A 354 -9.31 7.72 -14.60
CA ALA A 354 -9.83 7.53 -15.95
C ALA A 354 -11.25 6.92 -15.97
N ARG A 355 -11.82 6.52 -14.83
CA ARG A 355 -13.16 5.89 -14.77
C ARG A 355 -14.27 6.78 -15.35
N CYS A 356 -14.28 8.05 -14.94
CA CYS A 356 -15.37 8.98 -15.24
C CYS A 356 -15.05 9.97 -16.38
N HIS A 357 -13.77 10.20 -16.66
CA HIS A 357 -13.28 11.09 -17.72
C HIS A 357 -11.87 10.69 -18.12
N ASP A 358 -11.33 11.19 -19.23
CA ASP A 358 -9.93 10.95 -19.58
C ASP A 358 -9.01 11.45 -18.46
N HIS A 359 -7.97 10.67 -18.12
CA HIS A 359 -7.10 11.01 -17.01
C HIS A 359 -6.49 12.40 -17.19
N LYS A 360 -6.52 13.21 -16.13
CA LYS A 360 -6.20 14.65 -16.22
C LYS A 360 -4.78 14.92 -16.73
N TYR A 361 -3.81 14.10 -16.34
CA TYR A 361 -2.37 14.37 -16.57
C TYR A 361 -1.57 13.26 -17.26
N ASP A 362 -1.95 12.01 -17.07
CA ASP A 362 -1.38 10.86 -17.78
C ASP A 362 -2.12 10.52 -19.07
N PRO A 363 -1.43 9.91 -20.05
CA PRO A 363 -1.99 9.49 -21.33
C PRO A 363 -2.87 8.23 -21.17
N LEU A 364 -3.89 8.31 -20.31
CA LEU A 364 -4.84 7.25 -20.01
C LEU A 364 -6.25 7.76 -20.32
N LEU A 365 -6.92 7.13 -21.28
CA LEU A 365 -8.24 7.56 -21.71
C LEU A 365 -9.34 6.88 -20.88
N GLN A 366 -10.53 7.50 -20.82
CA GLN A 366 -11.69 6.85 -20.21
C GLN A 366 -12.00 5.52 -20.88
N ARG A 367 -11.87 5.46 -22.20
CA ARG A 367 -12.06 4.20 -22.93
C ARG A 367 -11.07 3.12 -22.50
N ASP A 368 -9.85 3.48 -22.09
CA ASP A 368 -8.83 2.52 -21.65
C ASP A 368 -9.25 1.85 -20.35
N TYR A 369 -9.81 2.63 -19.41
CA TYR A 369 -10.37 2.13 -18.17
C TYR A 369 -11.46 1.09 -18.41
N HIS A 370 -12.45 1.45 -19.23
CA HIS A 370 -13.58 0.56 -19.47
C HIS A 370 -13.19 -0.65 -20.33
N ALA A 371 -12.23 -0.50 -21.24
CA ALA A 371 -11.66 -1.61 -22.00
C ALA A 371 -10.91 -2.60 -21.09
N LEU A 372 -10.22 -2.12 -20.05
CA LEU A 372 -9.61 -3.00 -19.05
C LEU A 372 -10.70 -3.68 -18.18
N LYS A 373 -11.73 -2.93 -17.75
CA LYS A 373 -12.87 -3.48 -17.01
C LYS A 373 -13.58 -4.60 -17.77
N SER A 374 -13.65 -4.54 -19.10
CA SER A 374 -14.28 -5.57 -19.95
C SER A 374 -13.65 -6.96 -19.85
N PHE A 375 -12.41 -7.08 -19.34
CA PHE A 375 -11.81 -8.39 -19.06
C PHE A 375 -12.44 -9.08 -17.84
N PHE A 376 -13.03 -8.31 -16.92
CA PHE A 376 -13.62 -8.82 -15.68
C PHE A 376 -15.15 -8.86 -15.73
N SER A 377 -15.78 -8.33 -16.79
CA SER A 377 -17.23 -8.24 -16.90
C SER A 377 -17.95 -9.59 -16.99
N GLY A 378 -17.23 -10.72 -17.09
CA GLY A 378 -17.79 -12.07 -17.08
C GLY A 378 -17.77 -12.77 -15.72
N LEU A 379 -17.18 -12.16 -14.69
CA LEU A 379 -16.92 -12.81 -13.40
C LEU A 379 -18.20 -13.22 -12.66
N VAL A 380 -18.15 -14.34 -11.95
CA VAL A 380 -19.18 -14.77 -11.00
C VAL A 380 -18.46 -15.23 -9.73
N TRP A 381 -18.94 -14.79 -8.57
CA TRP A 381 -18.37 -15.21 -7.29
C TRP A 381 -18.85 -16.61 -6.87
N ARG A 382 -17.91 -17.43 -6.40
CA ARG A 382 -18.12 -18.83 -6.00
C ARG A 382 -17.59 -19.07 -4.60
N ASP A 383 -18.35 -19.81 -3.80
CA ASP A 383 -18.03 -20.16 -2.40
C ASP A 383 -18.05 -21.69 -2.15
N ASP A 384 -18.39 -22.43 -3.20
CA ASP A 384 -18.71 -23.86 -3.24
C ASP A 384 -17.64 -24.70 -3.94
N VAL A 385 -16.52 -24.09 -4.34
CA VAL A 385 -15.45 -24.78 -5.08
C VAL A 385 -14.56 -25.58 -4.11
N PRO A 386 -14.47 -26.91 -4.23
CA PRO A 386 -13.63 -27.73 -3.37
C PRO A 386 -12.14 -27.47 -3.62
N VAL A 387 -11.33 -27.47 -2.55
CA VAL A 387 -9.88 -27.17 -2.65
C VAL A 387 -9.04 -28.37 -3.11
N SER A 388 -9.64 -29.55 -3.30
CA SER A 388 -8.96 -30.74 -3.80
C SER A 388 -9.96 -31.73 -4.42
N LYS A 389 -9.45 -32.71 -5.18
CA LYS A 389 -10.27 -33.81 -5.72
C LYS A 389 -10.87 -34.69 -4.62
N ALA A 390 -10.08 -35.02 -3.61
CA ALA A 390 -10.55 -35.80 -2.45
C ALA A 390 -11.69 -35.07 -1.71
N GLU A 391 -11.60 -33.75 -1.62
CA GLU A 391 -12.66 -32.94 -1.03
C GLU A 391 -13.94 -32.93 -1.88
N ALA A 392 -13.81 -32.84 -3.21
CA ALA A 392 -14.94 -32.95 -4.14
C ALA A 392 -15.67 -34.30 -4.00
N GLU A 393 -14.93 -35.40 -3.93
CA GLU A 393 -15.48 -36.74 -3.70
C GLU A 393 -16.20 -36.85 -2.36
N ARG A 394 -15.65 -36.24 -1.31
CA ARG A 394 -16.26 -36.21 0.03
C ARG A 394 -17.57 -35.42 0.04
N ILE A 395 -17.64 -34.30 -0.67
CA ILE A 395 -18.89 -33.54 -0.87
C ILE A 395 -19.91 -34.42 -1.59
N LEU A 396 -19.57 -35.02 -2.72
CA LEU A 396 -20.48 -35.88 -3.50
C LEU A 396 -21.02 -37.06 -2.68
N ALA A 397 -20.17 -37.70 -1.87
CA ALA A 397 -20.58 -38.79 -0.98
C ALA A 397 -21.61 -38.32 0.05
N TRP A 398 -21.37 -37.18 0.70
CA TRP A 398 -22.32 -36.58 1.64
C TRP A 398 -23.64 -36.19 0.95
N GLU A 399 -23.57 -35.61 -0.25
CA GLU A 399 -24.75 -35.22 -1.01
C GLU A 399 -25.66 -36.42 -1.34
N LYS A 400 -25.05 -37.55 -1.71
CA LYS A 400 -25.75 -38.80 -1.97
C LYS A 400 -26.37 -39.38 -0.70
N GLN A 401 -25.63 -39.39 0.41
CA GLN A 401 -26.09 -39.91 1.70
C GLN A 401 -27.27 -39.09 2.26
N THR A 402 -27.24 -37.77 2.09
CA THR A 402 -28.23 -36.86 2.68
C THR A 402 -29.38 -36.50 1.75
N ALA A 403 -29.40 -37.00 0.51
CA ALA A 403 -30.35 -36.62 -0.54
C ALA A 403 -31.82 -36.65 -0.07
N GLN A 404 -32.26 -37.75 0.54
CA GLN A 404 -33.65 -37.91 0.99
C GLN A 404 -34.04 -36.88 2.06
N ARG A 405 -33.16 -36.61 3.03
CA ARG A 405 -33.41 -35.63 4.09
C ARG A 405 -33.40 -34.21 3.57
N ARG A 406 -32.48 -33.89 2.65
CA ARG A 406 -32.47 -32.58 1.96
C ARG A 406 -33.74 -32.37 1.15
N GLU A 407 -34.25 -33.41 0.48
CA GLU A 407 -35.52 -33.35 -0.25
C GLU A 407 -36.71 -33.15 0.70
N GLN A 408 -36.77 -33.87 1.83
CA GLN A 408 -37.79 -33.68 2.86
C GLN A 408 -37.76 -32.25 3.43
N LEU A 409 -36.56 -31.76 3.76
CA LEU A 409 -36.38 -30.39 4.24
C LEU A 409 -36.86 -29.36 3.19
N ALA A 410 -36.47 -29.54 1.92
CA ALA A 410 -36.89 -28.65 0.84
C ALA A 410 -38.41 -28.62 0.67
N LYS A 411 -39.10 -29.77 0.78
CA LYS A 411 -40.57 -29.85 0.73
C LYS A 411 -41.23 -29.08 1.88
N LEU A 412 -40.72 -29.22 3.10
CA LEU A 412 -41.24 -28.50 4.27
C LEU A 412 -40.97 -27.00 4.21
N GLU A 413 -39.80 -26.60 3.70
CA GLU A 413 -39.43 -25.19 3.60
C GLU A 413 -40.12 -24.47 2.43
N ALA A 414 -40.53 -25.17 1.37
CA ALA A 414 -41.11 -24.59 0.16
C ALA A 414 -42.21 -23.53 0.37
N PRO A 415 -43.28 -23.78 1.17
CA PRO A 415 -44.32 -22.77 1.39
C PRO A 415 -43.79 -21.51 2.09
N HIS A 416 -42.81 -21.67 2.98
CA HIS A 416 -42.23 -20.57 3.74
C HIS A 416 -41.19 -19.80 2.94
N ARG A 417 -40.37 -20.48 2.12
CA ARG A 417 -39.41 -19.87 1.20
C ARG A 417 -40.10 -18.97 0.18
N ARG A 418 -41.33 -19.32 -0.25
CA ARG A 418 -42.12 -18.46 -1.14
C ARG A 418 -42.43 -17.10 -0.50
N ILE A 419 -42.85 -17.10 0.76
CA ILE A 419 -43.16 -15.86 1.50
C ILE A 419 -41.88 -15.07 1.75
N ALA A 420 -40.83 -15.73 2.26
CA ALA A 420 -39.54 -15.10 2.52
C ALA A 420 -38.92 -14.49 1.25
N PHE A 421 -39.05 -15.16 0.10
CA PHE A 421 -38.65 -14.63 -1.20
C PHE A 421 -39.41 -13.35 -1.55
N GLN A 422 -40.74 -13.35 -1.41
CA GLN A 422 -41.55 -12.17 -1.72
C GLN A 422 -41.19 -10.97 -0.83
N ASP A 423 -40.99 -11.21 0.47
CA ASP A 423 -40.58 -10.18 1.42
C ASP A 423 -39.19 -9.62 1.08
N ALA A 424 -38.21 -10.50 0.80
CA ALA A 424 -36.85 -10.11 0.44
C ALA A 424 -36.83 -9.33 -0.88
N ARG A 425 -37.50 -9.85 -1.90
CA ARG A 425 -37.68 -9.25 -3.22
C ARG A 425 -38.27 -7.84 -3.12
N ALA A 426 -39.29 -7.64 -2.28
CA ALA A 426 -39.96 -6.35 -2.13
C ALA A 426 -39.04 -5.21 -1.66
N LEU A 427 -37.89 -5.53 -1.05
CA LEU A 427 -36.90 -4.55 -0.60
C LEU A 427 -35.98 -4.05 -1.73
N PHE A 428 -36.01 -4.68 -2.90
CA PHE A 428 -35.21 -4.30 -4.06
C PHE A 428 -35.92 -3.29 -4.96
N PRO A 429 -35.18 -2.45 -5.71
CA PRO A 429 -35.73 -1.61 -6.77
C PRO A 429 -36.52 -2.43 -7.83
N PRO A 430 -37.52 -1.84 -8.51
CA PRO A 430 -38.40 -2.56 -9.44
C PRO A 430 -37.68 -3.36 -10.53
N GLU A 431 -36.56 -2.88 -11.04
CA GLU A 431 -35.80 -3.60 -12.08
C GLU A 431 -35.15 -4.88 -11.53
N LEU A 432 -34.64 -4.85 -10.30
CA LEU A 432 -34.10 -6.04 -9.63
C LEU A 432 -35.22 -7.00 -9.19
N GLN A 433 -36.43 -6.50 -8.92
CA GLN A 433 -37.57 -7.39 -8.68
C GLN A 433 -37.91 -8.23 -9.92
N LYS A 434 -37.99 -7.59 -11.10
CA LYS A 434 -38.22 -8.30 -12.38
C LYS A 434 -37.10 -9.31 -12.66
N LEU A 435 -35.86 -8.92 -12.38
CA LEU A 435 -34.69 -9.80 -12.51
C LEU A 435 -34.84 -11.04 -11.63
N LEU A 436 -35.19 -10.87 -10.34
CA LEU A 436 -35.38 -11.97 -9.39
C LEU A 436 -36.58 -12.85 -9.72
N ASP A 437 -37.63 -12.31 -10.34
CA ASP A 437 -38.81 -13.06 -10.79
C ASP A 437 -38.53 -13.94 -12.02
N THR A 438 -37.48 -13.63 -12.77
CA THR A 438 -37.11 -14.37 -13.98
C THR A 438 -36.26 -15.58 -13.61
N PRO A 439 -36.58 -16.79 -14.11
CA PRO A 439 -35.73 -17.97 -13.88
C PRO A 439 -34.30 -17.71 -14.31
N ARG A 440 -33.34 -18.03 -13.44
CA ARG A 440 -31.91 -17.72 -13.65
C ARG A 440 -31.39 -18.23 -14.99
N GLU A 441 -31.89 -19.36 -15.47
CA GLU A 441 -31.49 -19.97 -16.74
C GLU A 441 -31.85 -19.12 -17.96
N GLN A 442 -32.92 -18.33 -17.86
CA GLN A 442 -33.44 -17.45 -18.93
C GLN A 442 -32.75 -16.08 -18.97
N LEU A 443 -31.95 -15.76 -17.95
CA LEU A 443 -31.23 -14.50 -17.86
C LEU A 443 -30.01 -14.46 -18.79
N SER A 444 -29.74 -13.26 -19.33
CA SER A 444 -28.48 -12.97 -20.02
C SER A 444 -27.27 -13.12 -19.08
N PRO A 445 -26.05 -13.27 -19.61
CA PRO A 445 -24.84 -13.34 -18.79
C PRO A 445 -24.69 -12.16 -17.81
N ALA A 446 -24.87 -10.92 -18.25
CA ALA A 446 -24.79 -9.75 -17.37
C ALA A 446 -25.86 -9.76 -16.26
N GLU A 447 -27.08 -10.15 -16.61
CA GLU A 447 -28.20 -10.26 -15.68
C GLU A 447 -27.95 -11.34 -14.60
N LYS A 448 -27.36 -12.48 -14.97
CA LYS A 448 -27.00 -13.55 -14.02
C LYS A 448 -26.07 -13.07 -12.91
N GLN A 449 -25.09 -12.22 -13.24
CA GLN A 449 -24.13 -11.72 -12.24
C GLN A 449 -24.83 -10.85 -11.19
N VAL A 450 -25.68 -9.93 -11.65
CA VAL A 450 -26.45 -9.05 -10.76
C VAL A 450 -27.48 -9.86 -9.97
N TYR A 451 -28.13 -10.82 -10.62
CA TYR A 451 -29.05 -11.77 -9.98
C TYR A 451 -28.34 -12.53 -8.85
N ASP A 452 -27.16 -13.10 -9.10
CA ASP A 452 -26.42 -13.90 -8.12
C ASP A 452 -26.05 -13.06 -6.88
N ILE A 453 -25.71 -11.77 -7.05
CA ILE A 453 -25.46 -10.84 -5.93
C ILE A 453 -26.73 -10.53 -5.16
N ALA A 454 -27.84 -10.23 -5.85
CA ALA A 454 -29.13 -9.97 -5.20
C ALA A 454 -29.66 -11.21 -4.47
N TYR A 455 -29.50 -12.38 -5.07
CA TYR A 455 -30.00 -13.66 -4.56
C TYR A 455 -29.28 -14.11 -3.30
N ARG A 456 -28.03 -13.69 -3.05
CA ARG A 456 -27.35 -13.91 -1.75
C ARG A 456 -28.16 -13.37 -0.56
N GLN A 457 -28.91 -12.27 -0.75
CA GLN A 457 -29.80 -11.74 0.29
C GLN A 457 -31.05 -12.58 0.48
N VAL A 458 -31.59 -13.15 -0.60
CA VAL A 458 -32.68 -14.13 -0.51
C VAL A 458 -32.20 -15.37 0.24
N GLN A 459 -30.99 -15.85 -0.05
CA GLN A 459 -30.40 -16.99 0.61
C GLN A 459 -30.20 -16.75 2.11
N TYR A 460 -29.76 -15.56 2.51
CA TYR A 460 -29.70 -15.16 3.92
C TYR A 460 -31.06 -15.32 4.62
N GLU A 461 -32.16 -14.93 3.96
CA GLU A 461 -33.51 -15.08 4.51
C GLU A 461 -33.96 -16.54 4.58
N TYR A 462 -33.50 -17.39 3.66
CA TYR A 462 -33.73 -18.83 3.73
C TYR A 462 -32.97 -19.48 4.88
N ASP A 463 -31.75 -19.04 5.15
CA ASP A 463 -30.96 -19.55 6.29
C ASP A 463 -31.64 -19.21 7.62
N HIS A 464 -32.36 -18.09 7.70
CA HIS A 464 -33.06 -17.61 8.90
C HIS A 464 -34.59 -17.86 8.89
N LEU A 465 -35.08 -18.76 8.03
CA LEU A 465 -36.50 -19.00 7.79
C LEU A 465 -37.32 -19.24 9.07
N GLU A 466 -36.76 -19.99 10.02
CA GLU A 466 -37.41 -20.36 11.29
C GLU A 466 -37.89 -19.14 12.09
N THR A 467 -37.19 -18.01 12.00
CA THR A 467 -37.53 -16.76 12.71
C THR A 467 -38.81 -16.10 12.20
N ARG A 468 -39.23 -16.43 10.97
CA ARG A 468 -40.39 -15.86 10.28
C ARG A 468 -41.58 -16.82 10.19
N MET A 469 -41.40 -18.06 10.64
CA MET A 469 -42.43 -19.09 10.56
C MET A 469 -43.49 -18.96 11.66
N LYS A 470 -44.76 -18.92 11.26
CA LYS A 470 -45.92 -18.94 12.17
C LYS A 470 -46.33 -20.36 12.58
N ASP A 471 -46.12 -21.34 11.70
CA ASP A 471 -46.43 -22.75 11.99
C ASP A 471 -45.38 -23.34 12.95
N ALA A 472 -45.77 -23.50 14.21
CA ALA A 472 -44.89 -24.02 15.25
C ALA A 472 -44.47 -25.48 15.00
N LYS A 473 -45.34 -26.31 14.41
CA LYS A 473 -45.04 -27.72 14.15
C LYS A 473 -44.04 -27.84 13.00
N ALA A 474 -44.30 -27.17 11.88
CA ALA A 474 -43.37 -27.14 10.75
C ALA A 474 -42.00 -26.58 11.15
N ARG A 475 -41.98 -25.55 12.00
CA ARG A 475 -40.74 -24.94 12.52
C ARG A 475 -39.90 -25.92 13.33
N GLU A 476 -40.52 -26.67 14.26
CA GLU A 476 -39.79 -27.68 15.03
C GLU A 476 -39.27 -28.84 14.15
N GLU A 477 -40.04 -29.26 13.15
CA GLU A 477 -39.62 -30.31 12.21
C GLU A 477 -38.45 -29.85 11.32
N ILE A 478 -38.52 -28.64 10.76
CA ILE A 478 -37.42 -28.02 9.99
C ILE A 478 -36.17 -27.88 10.85
N LYS A 479 -36.31 -27.35 12.08
CA LYS A 479 -35.19 -27.20 13.01
C LYS A 479 -34.53 -28.54 13.33
N LYS A 480 -35.33 -29.59 13.55
CA LYS A 480 -34.84 -30.95 13.77
C LYS A 480 -34.05 -31.46 12.55
N LEU A 481 -34.62 -31.39 11.35
CA LEU A 481 -33.96 -31.85 10.12
C LEU A 481 -32.68 -31.06 9.81
N ARG A 482 -32.66 -29.74 10.03
CA ARG A 482 -31.46 -28.90 9.91
C ARG A 482 -30.38 -29.32 10.89
N LEU A 483 -30.75 -29.66 12.13
CA LEU A 483 -29.81 -30.12 13.15
C LEU A 483 -29.24 -31.51 12.84
N GLU A 484 -30.06 -32.43 12.34
CA GLU A 484 -29.63 -33.74 11.84
C GLU A 484 -28.68 -33.61 10.64
N LEU A 485 -29.06 -32.81 9.63
CA LEU A 485 -28.20 -32.53 8.48
C LEU A 485 -26.88 -31.90 8.92
N LYS A 486 -26.92 -30.90 9.81
CA LYS A 486 -25.71 -30.25 10.35
C LYS A 486 -24.80 -31.24 11.09
N ALA A 487 -25.36 -32.21 11.82
CA ALA A 487 -24.58 -33.23 12.51
C ALA A 487 -23.91 -34.21 11.54
N GLU A 488 -24.50 -34.44 10.36
CA GLU A 488 -23.95 -35.32 9.31
C GLU A 488 -23.07 -34.58 8.29
N THR A 489 -23.17 -33.25 8.20
CA THR A 489 -22.36 -32.42 7.30
C THR A 489 -20.94 -32.27 7.84
N PRO A 490 -19.92 -32.86 7.19
CA PRO A 490 -18.55 -32.61 7.58
C PRO A 490 -18.17 -31.17 7.22
N THR A 491 -17.19 -30.61 7.93
CA THR A 491 -16.62 -29.31 7.57
C THR A 491 -15.95 -29.41 6.20
N PHE A 492 -16.59 -28.85 5.16
CA PHE A 492 -16.05 -28.86 3.81
C PHE A 492 -14.94 -27.83 3.63
N ALA A 493 -13.90 -28.24 2.92
CA ALA A 493 -12.79 -27.38 2.55
C ALA A 493 -13.06 -26.76 1.16
N THR A 494 -13.82 -25.66 1.13
CA THR A 494 -14.05 -24.88 -0.10
C THR A 494 -13.22 -23.61 -0.12
N ALA A 495 -13.07 -23.03 -1.32
CA ALA A 495 -12.41 -21.75 -1.54
C ALA A 495 -13.41 -20.67 -1.96
N GLN A 496 -13.27 -19.47 -1.41
CA GLN A 496 -13.86 -18.26 -1.97
C GLN A 496 -13.07 -17.87 -3.23
N THR A 497 -13.68 -18.07 -4.39
CA THR A 497 -13.04 -17.92 -5.69
C THR A 497 -14.01 -17.29 -6.70
N VAL A 498 -13.61 -17.23 -7.96
CA VAL A 498 -14.47 -16.80 -9.07
C VAL A 498 -14.53 -17.86 -10.16
N SER A 499 -15.58 -17.78 -10.96
CA SER A 499 -15.69 -18.43 -12.26
C SER A 499 -16.18 -17.42 -13.29
N GLU A 500 -16.46 -17.87 -14.51
CA GLU A 500 -17.08 -17.03 -15.53
C GLU A 500 -18.52 -17.46 -15.80
N VAL A 501 -19.36 -16.51 -16.19
CA VAL A 501 -20.78 -16.73 -16.49
C VAL A 501 -21.02 -17.57 -17.75
N GLY A 502 -20.03 -17.65 -18.65
CA GLY A 502 -20.05 -18.52 -19.82
C GLY A 502 -19.07 -18.08 -20.91
N ALA A 503 -19.21 -18.70 -22.08
CA ALA A 503 -18.40 -18.42 -23.27
C ALA A 503 -18.66 -17.04 -23.91
N THR A 504 -19.82 -16.44 -23.63
CA THR A 504 -20.22 -15.13 -24.15
C THR A 504 -20.47 -14.18 -22.99
N VAL A 505 -19.90 -12.99 -23.08
CA VAL A 505 -19.93 -11.97 -22.02
C VAL A 505 -20.21 -10.60 -22.63
N ASP A 506 -21.14 -9.87 -22.04
CA ASP A 506 -21.47 -8.52 -22.47
C ASP A 506 -20.34 -7.53 -22.15
N ASN A 507 -20.23 -6.52 -23.00
CA ASN A 507 -19.28 -5.45 -22.79
C ASN A 507 -19.87 -4.36 -21.90
N PRO A 508 -19.12 -3.82 -20.92
CA PRO A 508 -19.56 -2.66 -20.16
C PRO A 508 -19.82 -1.49 -21.11
N THR A 509 -20.84 -0.70 -20.81
CA THR A 509 -21.21 0.47 -21.60
C THR A 509 -20.76 1.75 -20.91
N VAL A 510 -20.27 2.73 -21.68
CA VAL A 510 -19.91 4.05 -21.17
C VAL A 510 -20.85 5.09 -21.73
N ALA A 511 -21.54 5.82 -20.85
CA ALA A 511 -22.33 6.98 -21.23
C ALA A 511 -21.43 8.23 -21.23
N LYS A 512 -21.16 8.80 -22.40
CA LYS A 512 -20.60 10.15 -22.49
C LYS A 512 -21.73 11.16 -22.38
N ARG A 513 -21.49 12.32 -21.74
CA ARG A 513 -22.52 13.36 -21.54
C ARG A 513 -23.21 13.71 -22.87
N GLY A 514 -24.53 13.52 -22.92
CA GLY A 514 -25.35 13.79 -24.11
C GLY A 514 -25.26 12.75 -25.24
N LYS A 515 -24.58 11.61 -25.04
CA LYS A 515 -24.50 10.51 -26.01
C LYS A 515 -25.12 9.23 -25.45
N LYS A 516 -25.55 8.35 -26.36
CA LYS A 516 -26.01 7.01 -25.99
C LYS A 516 -24.85 6.19 -25.39
N PRO A 517 -25.11 5.31 -24.42
CA PRO A 517 -24.11 4.37 -23.93
C PRO A 517 -23.57 3.49 -25.07
N GLU A 518 -22.25 3.37 -25.18
CA GLU A 518 -21.59 2.53 -26.18
C GLU A 518 -20.86 1.37 -25.49
N PRO A 519 -20.99 0.12 -26.00
CA PRO A 519 -20.27 -1.03 -25.46
C PRO A 519 -18.77 -0.94 -25.76
N ILE A 520 -17.93 -1.18 -24.76
CA ILE A 520 -16.47 -1.13 -24.89
C ILE A 520 -15.89 -2.55 -24.88
N ALA A 521 -15.29 -2.97 -25.98
CA ALA A 521 -14.62 -4.26 -26.07
C ALA A 521 -13.37 -4.35 -25.16
N PRO A 522 -12.95 -5.56 -24.75
CA PRO A 522 -11.70 -5.75 -24.05
C PRO A 522 -10.52 -5.14 -24.79
N GLY A 523 -9.67 -4.42 -24.06
CA GLY A 523 -8.55 -3.70 -24.63
C GLY A 523 -7.58 -3.20 -23.56
N VAL A 524 -6.37 -2.92 -24.01
CA VAL A 524 -5.25 -2.48 -23.16
C VAL A 524 -5.12 -0.96 -23.22
N PRO A 525 -4.41 -0.31 -22.28
CA PRO A 525 -4.19 1.13 -22.33
C PRO A 525 -3.66 1.57 -23.69
N THR A 526 -4.30 2.56 -24.31
CA THR A 526 -3.96 3.03 -25.66
C THR A 526 -2.48 3.38 -25.77
N VAL A 527 -1.87 3.97 -24.74
CA VAL A 527 -0.43 4.31 -24.72
C VAL A 527 0.50 3.08 -24.86
N LEU A 528 -0.02 1.87 -24.63
CA LEU A 528 0.68 0.58 -24.74
C LEU A 528 0.13 -0.33 -25.86
N ASP A 529 -0.79 0.16 -26.70
CA ASP A 529 -1.43 -0.62 -27.78
C ASP A 529 -0.43 -1.30 -28.75
N ARG A 530 0.76 -0.72 -28.95
CA ARG A 530 1.85 -1.29 -29.77
C ARG A 530 2.28 -2.69 -29.33
N LEU A 531 2.02 -3.06 -28.08
CA LEU A 531 2.32 -4.41 -27.57
C LEU A 531 1.40 -5.47 -28.18
N GLY A 532 0.23 -5.06 -28.69
CA GLY A 532 -0.80 -5.94 -29.21
C GLY A 532 -1.50 -6.73 -28.11
N LEU A 533 -2.82 -6.85 -28.17
CA LEU A 533 -3.54 -7.78 -27.30
C LEU A 533 -3.51 -9.17 -27.96
N PRO A 534 -3.11 -10.25 -27.25
CA PRO A 534 -3.23 -11.61 -27.76
C PRO A 534 -4.67 -11.94 -28.14
N ALA A 535 -4.85 -12.80 -29.16
CA ALA A 535 -6.17 -13.22 -29.57
C ALA A 535 -6.94 -13.87 -28.40
N ILE A 536 -8.15 -13.39 -28.14
CA ILE A 536 -9.03 -13.96 -27.12
C ILE A 536 -9.56 -15.29 -27.64
N GLN A 537 -9.18 -16.38 -26.97
CA GLN A 537 -9.62 -17.73 -27.30
C GLN A 537 -10.75 -18.15 -26.38
N VAL A 538 -11.96 -18.28 -26.94
CA VAL A 538 -13.14 -18.78 -26.21
C VAL A 538 -12.89 -20.21 -25.75
N ARG A 539 -13.29 -20.53 -24.51
CA ARG A 539 -13.15 -21.84 -23.87
C ARG A 539 -14.53 -22.39 -23.51
N ALA A 540 -14.61 -23.68 -23.22
CA ALA A 540 -15.90 -24.37 -23.01
C ALA A 540 -16.84 -23.66 -22.02
N ASN A 541 -16.31 -23.14 -20.91
CA ASN A 541 -17.08 -22.47 -19.86
C ASN A 541 -16.59 -21.03 -19.57
N SER A 542 -15.89 -20.39 -20.53
CA SER A 542 -15.24 -19.09 -20.31
C SER A 542 -15.06 -18.34 -21.62
N SER A 543 -15.15 -17.02 -21.59
CA SER A 543 -14.89 -16.18 -22.76
C SER A 543 -13.40 -16.11 -23.14
N GLY A 544 -12.52 -16.51 -22.22
CA GLY A 544 -11.06 -16.48 -22.40
C GLY A 544 -10.43 -15.10 -22.28
N ARG A 545 -11.21 -14.09 -21.88
CA ARG A 545 -10.77 -12.70 -21.73
C ARG A 545 -9.65 -12.58 -20.69
N ARG A 546 -9.80 -13.16 -19.50
CA ARG A 546 -8.81 -12.98 -18.43
C ARG A 546 -7.51 -13.69 -18.76
N ALA A 547 -7.56 -14.84 -19.44
CA ALA A 547 -6.36 -15.51 -19.93
C ALA A 547 -5.58 -14.63 -20.93
N ALA A 548 -6.28 -13.94 -21.84
CA ALA A 548 -5.65 -13.02 -22.79
C ALA A 548 -5.01 -11.81 -22.08
N LEU A 549 -5.70 -11.23 -21.08
CA LEU A 549 -5.14 -10.16 -20.24
C LEU A 549 -3.91 -10.63 -19.46
N ALA A 550 -4.00 -11.80 -18.83
CA ALA A 550 -2.92 -12.40 -18.07
C ALA A 550 -1.68 -12.65 -18.93
N GLN A 551 -1.88 -13.14 -20.17
CA GLN A 551 -0.81 -13.31 -21.15
C GLN A 551 -0.21 -11.96 -21.58
N TRP A 552 -1.03 -10.93 -21.81
CA TRP A 552 -0.56 -9.60 -22.19
C TRP A 552 0.27 -8.92 -21.09
N LEU A 553 -0.20 -8.98 -19.84
CA LEU A 553 0.50 -8.41 -18.68
C LEU A 553 1.90 -9.03 -18.52
N THR A 554 2.00 -10.32 -18.73
CA THR A 554 3.22 -11.10 -18.50
C THR A 554 3.97 -11.44 -19.79
N GLY A 555 3.68 -10.71 -20.88
CA GLY A 555 4.41 -10.81 -22.13
C GLY A 555 5.83 -10.26 -21.97
N PRO A 556 6.83 -10.84 -22.67
CA PRO A 556 8.22 -10.39 -22.57
C PRO A 556 8.42 -8.93 -23.02
N GLU A 557 7.56 -8.46 -23.92
CA GLU A 557 7.57 -7.08 -24.43
C GLU A 557 6.92 -6.08 -23.47
N ASN A 558 6.25 -6.53 -22.40
CA ASN A 558 5.59 -5.65 -21.45
C ASN A 558 6.63 -4.94 -20.56
N PRO A 559 6.79 -3.61 -20.68
CA PRO A 559 7.86 -2.90 -19.97
C PRO A 559 7.52 -2.57 -18.52
N LEU A 560 6.26 -2.66 -18.12
CA LEU A 560 5.79 -2.19 -16.82
C LEU A 560 5.82 -3.30 -15.79
N VAL A 561 5.14 -4.42 -16.04
CA VAL A 561 4.98 -5.51 -15.05
C VAL A 561 6.31 -5.96 -14.42
N PRO A 562 7.38 -6.26 -15.17
CA PRO A 562 8.64 -6.67 -14.55
C PRO A 562 9.34 -5.51 -13.84
N ARG A 563 9.35 -4.29 -14.40
CA ARG A 563 9.99 -3.12 -13.78
C ARG A 563 9.33 -2.73 -12.46
N VAL A 564 8.00 -2.74 -12.44
CA VAL A 564 7.19 -2.44 -11.25
C VAL A 564 7.51 -3.46 -10.15
N MET A 565 7.53 -4.76 -10.49
CA MET A 565 7.85 -5.80 -9.50
C MET A 565 9.30 -5.67 -8.99
N VAL A 566 10.29 -5.49 -9.87
CA VAL A 566 11.69 -5.25 -9.48
C VAL A 566 11.82 -4.04 -8.57
N ASN A 567 11.17 -2.92 -8.89
CA ASN A 567 11.19 -1.72 -8.06
C ASN A 567 10.56 -1.94 -6.67
N ARG A 568 9.51 -2.76 -6.58
CA ARG A 568 8.89 -3.13 -5.30
C ARG A 568 9.78 -4.02 -4.46
N VAL A 569 10.44 -5.01 -5.08
CA VAL A 569 11.46 -5.81 -4.38
C VAL A 569 12.60 -4.91 -3.90
N TRP A 570 13.08 -4.02 -4.76
CA TRP A 570 14.12 -3.05 -4.41
C TRP A 570 13.70 -2.17 -3.23
N GLN A 571 12.51 -1.57 -3.26
CA GLN A 571 11.96 -0.80 -2.14
C GLN A 571 11.87 -1.66 -0.87
N ARG A 572 11.53 -2.95 -1.00
CA ARG A 572 11.43 -3.86 0.13
C ARG A 572 12.79 -4.31 0.68
N VAL A 573 13.87 -4.16 -0.06
CA VAL A 573 15.24 -4.38 0.45
C VAL A 573 15.86 -3.07 0.96
N PHE A 574 15.79 -2.00 0.18
CA PHE A 574 16.51 -0.74 0.45
C PHE A 574 15.67 0.35 1.14
N GLY A 575 14.37 0.16 1.29
CA GLY A 575 13.45 1.10 1.95
C GLY A 575 12.78 2.09 1.01
N LYS A 576 13.46 2.50 -0.06
CA LYS A 576 12.93 3.37 -1.13
C LYS A 576 13.17 2.71 -2.48
N GLY A 577 12.19 2.78 -3.39
CA GLY A 577 12.32 2.26 -4.74
C GLY A 577 13.33 3.06 -5.56
N LEU A 578 13.90 2.47 -6.61
CA LEU A 578 14.63 3.20 -7.65
C LEU A 578 13.71 4.26 -8.30
N VAL A 579 12.44 3.92 -8.45
CA VAL A 579 11.33 4.85 -8.69
C VAL A 579 10.62 5.04 -7.35
N ALA A 580 10.66 6.27 -6.81
CA ALA A 580 10.10 6.54 -5.49
C ALA A 580 8.57 6.41 -5.44
N THR A 581 7.89 6.71 -6.55
CA THR A 581 6.43 6.59 -6.72
C THR A 581 6.06 5.16 -7.11
N THR A 582 5.93 4.27 -6.13
CA THR A 582 5.92 2.82 -6.37
C THR A 582 4.69 2.27 -7.09
N SER A 583 3.59 3.02 -7.10
CA SER A 583 2.35 2.69 -7.82
C SER A 583 1.94 3.77 -8.83
N ASP A 584 2.84 4.70 -9.16
CA ASP A 584 2.60 5.72 -10.18
C ASP A 584 3.83 5.82 -11.09
N TRP A 585 3.73 5.13 -12.22
CA TRP A 585 4.68 5.09 -13.33
C TRP A 585 4.18 5.93 -14.51
N GLY A 586 3.05 6.62 -14.31
CA GLY A 586 2.56 7.63 -15.21
C GLY A 586 3.57 8.77 -15.33
N THR A 587 3.19 9.76 -16.11
CA THR A 587 3.98 10.96 -16.32
C THR A 587 4.01 11.87 -15.07
N LEU A 588 3.17 11.58 -14.07
CA LEU A 588 3.21 12.18 -12.73
C LEU A 588 4.21 11.52 -11.80
N GLY A 589 4.51 10.24 -12.06
CA GLY A 589 5.53 9.50 -11.37
C GLY A 589 6.94 10.07 -11.55
N GLU A 590 7.83 9.69 -10.65
CA GLU A 590 9.24 10.06 -10.73
C GLU A 590 9.99 9.24 -11.78
N LYS A 591 11.07 9.81 -12.33
CA LYS A 591 12.08 9.05 -13.07
C LYS A 591 12.94 8.21 -12.10
N PRO A 592 13.45 7.05 -12.54
CA PRO A 592 14.31 6.22 -11.72
C PRO A 592 15.59 6.97 -11.32
N SER A 593 16.08 6.74 -10.10
CA SER A 593 17.38 7.26 -9.65
C SER A 593 18.55 6.64 -10.41
N HIS A 594 18.41 5.37 -10.79
CA HIS A 594 19.40 4.60 -11.55
C HIS A 594 18.69 3.86 -12.71
N PRO A 595 18.44 4.52 -13.85
CA PRO A 595 17.70 3.93 -14.97
C PRO A 595 18.36 2.66 -15.52
N GLU A 596 19.69 2.68 -15.71
CA GLU A 596 20.44 1.53 -16.24
C GLU A 596 20.39 0.33 -15.28
N LEU A 597 20.52 0.57 -13.97
CA LEU A 597 20.39 -0.47 -12.96
C LEU A 597 18.97 -1.05 -12.92
N LEU A 598 17.93 -0.21 -13.02
CA LEU A 598 16.54 -0.68 -13.06
C LEU A 598 16.32 -1.59 -14.26
N ASP A 599 16.72 -1.17 -15.46
CA ASP A 599 16.54 -1.97 -16.68
C ASP A 599 17.41 -3.23 -16.66
N GLY A 600 18.64 -3.15 -16.14
CA GLY A 600 19.52 -4.30 -15.98
C GLY A 600 18.97 -5.36 -15.02
N LEU A 601 18.44 -4.93 -13.86
CA LEU A 601 17.77 -5.83 -12.91
C LEU A 601 16.48 -6.42 -13.50
N THR A 602 15.72 -5.61 -14.23
CA THR A 602 14.48 -6.04 -14.89
C THR A 602 14.76 -7.11 -15.92
N ARG A 603 15.79 -6.93 -16.74
CA ARG A 603 16.26 -7.95 -17.68
C ARG A 603 16.74 -9.20 -16.97
N GLY A 604 17.59 -9.05 -15.95
CA GLY A 604 18.06 -10.17 -15.13
C GLY A 604 16.93 -10.98 -14.51
N PHE A 605 15.86 -10.30 -14.07
CA PHE A 605 14.67 -10.92 -13.52
C PHE A 605 13.86 -11.71 -14.58
N VAL A 606 13.60 -11.12 -15.75
CA VAL A 606 12.87 -11.79 -16.84
C VAL A 606 13.67 -12.98 -17.39
N ASP A 607 14.94 -12.76 -17.74
CA ASP A 607 15.82 -13.79 -18.27
C ASP A 607 16.18 -14.88 -17.21
N GLY A 608 15.98 -14.56 -15.93
CA GLY A 608 16.10 -15.48 -14.79
C GLY A 608 14.83 -16.30 -14.53
N GLY A 609 13.84 -16.23 -15.42
CA GLY A 609 12.58 -16.96 -15.29
C GLY A 609 11.64 -16.37 -14.24
N TRP A 610 11.66 -15.06 -14.05
CA TRP A 610 10.76 -14.32 -13.14
C TRP A 610 10.83 -14.77 -11.68
N LYS A 611 11.98 -15.29 -11.26
CA LYS A 611 12.23 -15.80 -9.90
C LYS A 611 12.60 -14.67 -8.94
N LEU A 612 11.92 -14.62 -7.79
CA LEU A 612 12.09 -13.55 -6.81
C LEU A 612 13.28 -13.81 -5.89
N LYS A 613 13.49 -15.06 -5.44
CA LYS A 613 14.58 -15.37 -4.50
C LYS A 613 15.97 -15.05 -5.07
N PRO A 614 16.33 -15.39 -6.33
CA PRO A 614 17.62 -15.00 -6.91
C PRO A 614 17.80 -13.49 -6.98
N LEU A 615 16.76 -12.75 -7.37
CA LEU A 615 16.78 -11.28 -7.41
C LEU A 615 17.02 -10.69 -6.01
N ILE A 616 16.28 -11.16 -5.01
CA ILE A 616 16.42 -10.72 -3.61
C ILE A 616 17.83 -11.08 -3.10
N ARG A 617 18.30 -12.30 -3.37
CA ARG A 617 19.63 -12.79 -2.98
C ARG A 617 20.74 -11.87 -3.51
N ALA A 618 20.68 -11.49 -4.78
CA ALA A 618 21.65 -10.57 -5.38
C ALA A 618 21.65 -9.21 -4.67
N MET A 619 20.47 -8.66 -4.37
CA MET A 619 20.34 -7.38 -3.66
C MET A 619 20.92 -7.44 -2.24
N VAL A 620 20.59 -8.46 -1.44
CA VAL A 620 21.06 -8.55 -0.04
C VAL A 620 22.51 -9.01 0.10
N LEU A 621 23.10 -9.62 -0.94
CA LEU A 621 24.53 -9.92 -1.00
C LEU A 621 25.39 -8.71 -1.39
N SER A 622 24.80 -7.71 -2.03
CA SER A 622 25.55 -6.52 -2.47
C SER A 622 26.26 -5.82 -1.32
N GLU A 623 27.46 -5.33 -1.59
CA GLU A 623 28.15 -4.43 -0.68
C GLU A 623 27.32 -3.17 -0.43
N THR A 624 26.52 -2.74 -1.41
CA THR A 624 25.58 -1.60 -1.29
C THR A 624 24.60 -1.82 -0.14
N TYR A 625 24.00 -3.02 -0.05
CA TYR A 625 23.15 -3.40 1.08
C TYR A 625 23.97 -3.58 2.37
N GLY A 626 25.21 -4.04 2.24
CA GLY A 626 26.17 -4.28 3.32
C GLY A 626 26.69 -3.04 4.05
N GLN A 627 26.47 -1.84 3.52
CA GLN A 627 26.92 -0.58 4.11
C GLN A 627 26.31 -0.32 5.51
N SER A 628 27.05 0.42 6.33
CA SER A 628 26.57 0.96 7.60
C SER A 628 25.44 1.96 7.37
N SER A 629 24.41 1.89 8.21
CA SER A 629 23.32 2.88 8.26
C SER A 629 23.57 3.96 9.33
N VAL A 630 24.59 3.77 10.17
CA VAL A 630 24.91 4.67 11.28
C VAL A 630 25.45 5.97 10.70
N ARG A 631 24.87 7.09 11.15
CA ARG A 631 25.36 8.44 10.87
C ARG A 631 26.81 8.52 11.32
N LEU A 632 27.73 8.84 10.38
CA LEU A 632 29.08 9.44 10.48
C LEU A 632 29.84 8.92 9.22
N ASP A 633 30.23 9.70 8.20
CA ASP A 633 31.30 10.70 8.18
C ASP A 633 31.21 11.70 6.99
N ASN A 634 30.03 12.15 6.57
CA ASN A 634 29.97 13.23 5.56
C ASN A 634 28.68 14.07 5.63
N PRO A 635 28.67 15.17 6.40
CA PRO A 635 27.54 16.11 6.45
C PRO A 635 27.12 16.62 5.07
N ALA A 636 28.07 16.87 4.16
CA ALA A 636 27.77 17.39 2.84
C ALA A 636 26.97 16.39 1.98
N MET A 637 27.33 15.10 1.98
CA MET A 637 26.55 14.07 1.26
C MET A 637 25.16 13.89 1.85
N ARG A 638 25.02 13.97 3.17
CA ARG A 638 23.72 13.88 3.85
C ARG A 638 22.83 15.07 3.55
N ASP A 639 23.39 16.26 3.51
CA ASP A 639 22.61 17.47 3.24
C ASP A 639 22.24 17.53 1.74
N ALA A 640 23.07 16.95 0.86
CA ALA A 640 22.79 16.80 -0.57
C ALA A 640 21.84 15.63 -0.92
N ASP A 641 21.88 14.52 -0.18
CA ASP A 641 21.06 13.32 -0.37
C ASP A 641 20.59 12.73 0.98
N SER A 642 19.72 13.48 1.63
CA SER A 642 19.12 13.12 2.92
C SER A 642 18.29 11.84 2.83
N ASP A 643 17.64 11.62 1.68
CA ASP A 643 16.80 10.48 1.37
C ASP A 643 17.56 9.19 1.02
N ASN A 644 18.89 9.25 0.93
CA ASN A 644 19.72 8.14 0.45
C ASN A 644 19.30 7.62 -0.95
N ARG A 645 18.87 8.53 -1.83
CA ARG A 645 18.45 8.23 -3.21
C ARG A 645 19.56 7.60 -4.03
N TYR A 646 20.82 7.97 -3.75
CA TYR A 646 22.01 7.48 -4.44
C TYR A 646 22.72 6.35 -3.71
N LEU A 647 22.17 5.88 -2.58
CA LEU A 647 22.61 4.66 -1.87
C LEU A 647 24.07 4.73 -1.39
N TRP A 648 24.53 5.93 -1.04
CA TRP A 648 25.87 6.17 -0.48
C TRP A 648 26.03 5.65 0.96
N ARG A 649 24.94 5.22 1.60
CA ARG A 649 24.94 4.54 2.90
C ARG A 649 23.94 3.38 2.93
N GLY A 650 24.06 2.53 3.94
CA GLY A 650 23.18 1.38 4.12
C GLY A 650 21.72 1.76 4.36
N PRO A 651 20.76 0.89 3.99
CA PRO A 651 19.35 1.16 4.16
C PRO A 651 18.98 1.40 5.63
N SER A 652 18.46 2.58 5.93
CA SER A 652 17.95 2.96 7.24
C SER A 652 16.42 2.85 7.25
N ARG A 653 15.88 1.85 7.95
CA ARG A 653 14.44 1.81 8.26
C ARG A 653 14.24 2.38 9.65
N GLN A 654 13.44 3.43 9.81
CA GLN A 654 12.82 3.73 11.11
C GLN A 654 11.92 2.56 11.45
N ARG A 655 12.49 1.56 12.13
CA ARG A 655 11.73 0.46 12.69
C ARG A 655 11.03 1.05 13.89
N LYS A 656 9.76 1.44 13.73
CA LYS A 656 8.85 1.60 14.87
C LYS A 656 8.74 0.22 15.50
N TYR A 657 9.70 -0.12 16.35
CA TYR A 657 9.50 -1.21 17.29
C TYR A 657 8.31 -0.75 18.14
N ALA A 658 7.25 -1.57 18.19
CA ALA A 658 6.53 -1.66 19.44
C ALA A 658 7.59 -2.02 20.47
N THR A 659 7.94 -1.08 21.34
CA THR A 659 8.72 -1.35 22.53
C THR A 659 7.93 -2.41 23.29
N LEU A 660 8.24 -3.69 23.05
CA LEU A 660 7.96 -4.72 24.03
C LEU A 660 8.81 -4.30 25.22
N CYS A 661 8.14 -3.68 26.18
CA CYS A 661 8.72 -3.31 27.46
C CYS A 661 9.61 -4.46 27.94
N SER A 662 10.81 -4.11 28.40
CA SER A 662 11.65 -4.97 29.21
C SER A 662 10.78 -5.76 30.21
N PRO A 663 11.08 -7.04 30.48
CA PRO A 663 10.35 -7.77 31.51
C PRO A 663 10.44 -6.97 32.82
N PRO A 664 9.33 -6.81 33.56
CA PRO A 664 9.41 -6.17 34.87
C PRO A 664 10.37 -6.97 35.77
N PRO A 665 11.02 -6.31 36.74
CA PRO A 665 11.91 -7.00 37.67
C PRO A 665 11.20 -8.17 38.35
N THR A 666 11.92 -9.28 38.47
CA THR A 666 11.52 -10.65 38.87
C THR A 666 11.04 -10.80 40.31
N HIS A 667 10.18 -9.91 40.81
CA HIS A 667 9.63 -9.99 42.17
C HIS A 667 8.11 -10.03 42.28
N LEU A 668 7.38 -10.20 41.17
CA LEU A 668 5.93 -10.43 41.19
C LEU A 668 5.52 -11.41 40.08
N ILE A 669 5.78 -12.70 40.27
CA ILE A 669 5.19 -13.78 39.47
C ILE A 669 4.66 -14.83 40.45
N GLU A 670 3.35 -14.81 40.72
CA GLU A 670 2.61 -16.00 41.12
C GLU A 670 2.05 -16.69 39.86
N PRO A 671 2.07 -18.03 39.76
CA PRO A 671 1.67 -18.73 38.53
C PRO A 671 0.16 -18.72 38.31
N TRP A 672 -0.27 -18.29 37.12
CA TRP A 672 -1.64 -18.42 36.62
C TRP A 672 -1.95 -19.86 36.15
N ALA A 673 -1.99 -20.78 37.12
CA ALA A 673 -2.46 -22.14 36.90
C ALA A 673 -3.41 -22.55 38.03
N ASP A 674 -4.60 -21.92 38.12
CA ASP A 674 -5.76 -22.48 38.86
C ASP A 674 -7.06 -21.65 38.73
N ARG A 675 -7.54 -21.39 37.51
CA ARG A 675 -8.92 -20.84 37.31
C ARG A 675 -9.68 -21.50 36.17
N ALA A 676 -9.66 -22.83 36.12
CA ALA A 676 -10.54 -23.63 35.25
C ALA A 676 -11.47 -24.59 36.03
N TRP A 677 -11.71 -24.39 37.33
CA TRP A 677 -12.45 -25.36 38.16
C TRP A 677 -13.65 -24.83 38.98
N VAL A 678 -14.23 -23.65 38.69
CA VAL A 678 -15.39 -23.13 39.49
C VAL A 678 -16.59 -22.67 38.63
N MET A 679 -16.86 -23.32 37.50
CA MET A 679 -18.10 -23.11 36.71
C MET A 679 -18.80 -24.44 36.37
N ARG A 680 -18.90 -25.38 37.33
CA ARG A 680 -19.68 -26.62 37.17
C ARG A 680 -20.52 -27.07 38.37
N ARG A 681 -20.81 -26.18 39.33
CA ARG A 681 -21.84 -26.42 40.35
C ARG A 681 -22.50 -25.11 40.73
N HIS A 682 -23.62 -24.76 40.10
CA HIS A 682 -24.71 -23.95 40.66
C HIS A 682 -25.84 -23.82 39.61
N ALA A 683 -26.26 -24.94 39.05
CA ALA A 683 -27.48 -25.05 38.24
C ALA A 683 -28.29 -26.26 38.72
N ALA A 684 -28.64 -26.23 40.00
CA ALA A 684 -29.72 -27.04 40.57
C ALA A 684 -30.25 -26.23 41.76
N LEU A 685 -31.58 -26.14 41.87
CA LEU A 685 -32.36 -25.28 42.78
C LEU A 685 -32.65 -23.89 42.20
N PHE A 686 -33.74 -23.77 41.46
CA PHE A 686 -34.95 -23.06 41.91
C PHE A 686 -35.99 -23.05 40.79
N THR A 687 -36.91 -24.02 40.86
CA THR A 687 -38.25 -23.92 40.30
C THR A 687 -39.18 -23.29 41.33
N SER A 688 -39.97 -22.29 40.89
CA SER A 688 -41.39 -22.09 41.21
C SER A 688 -41.81 -20.69 41.71
N LYS A 689 -42.90 -20.22 41.07
CA LYS A 689 -44.00 -19.36 41.51
C LYS A 689 -43.87 -17.82 41.53
N SER A 690 -44.71 -17.25 40.65
CA SER A 690 -45.69 -16.15 40.81
C SER A 690 -45.24 -14.67 40.87
N GLY A 691 -45.85 -13.87 39.97
CA GLY A 691 -46.70 -12.76 40.40
C GLY A 691 -46.19 -11.32 40.26
N ALA A 692 -46.55 -10.68 39.14
CA ALA A 692 -47.03 -9.29 38.96
C ALA A 692 -46.37 -8.04 39.64
N THR A 693 -46.38 -6.97 38.81
CA THR A 693 -46.53 -5.51 39.08
C THR A 693 -45.33 -4.57 39.36
N ARG A 694 -45.09 -3.71 38.35
CA ARG A 694 -44.79 -2.25 38.29
C ARG A 694 -44.10 -1.49 39.44
N ALA A 695 -43.13 -0.67 38.99
CA ALA A 695 -42.58 0.61 39.49
C ALA A 695 -41.70 0.53 40.76
N THR A 696 -40.47 1.04 40.81
CA THR A 696 -40.11 2.47 40.62
C THR A 696 -38.59 2.62 40.44
N ARG A 697 -38.19 3.66 39.70
CA ARG A 697 -36.82 4.12 39.37
C ARG A 697 -35.92 4.31 40.60
N CYS A 698 -34.63 3.94 40.49
CA CYS A 698 -33.48 4.88 40.44
C CYS A 698 -32.11 4.18 40.66
N TRP A 699 -31.13 4.57 39.82
CA TRP A 699 -29.66 4.54 39.98
C TRP A 699 -28.90 3.19 39.91
N LEU A 700 -28.23 2.91 38.78
CA LEU A 700 -26.79 3.16 38.61
C LEU A 700 -26.33 2.83 37.18
N LEU A 701 -25.68 3.84 36.58
CA LEU A 701 -25.05 3.87 35.27
C LEU A 701 -23.76 3.04 35.24
N SER A 702 -23.62 2.25 34.18
CA SER A 702 -22.44 2.09 33.32
C SER A 702 -21.09 2.70 33.73
N MET A 703 -20.03 1.89 33.69
CA MET A 703 -18.65 2.24 33.25
C MET A 703 -17.74 0.97 33.27
N PRO A 704 -16.57 0.93 32.59
CA PRO A 704 -16.34 1.24 31.18
C PRO A 704 -15.31 0.30 30.46
N LEU A 705 -15.40 0.23 29.13
CA LEU A 705 -14.28 -0.15 28.25
C LEU A 705 -13.29 1.03 28.19
N MET A 706 -12.04 0.80 28.57
CA MET A 706 -10.96 1.78 28.46
C MET A 706 -10.65 2.08 26.98
N VAL A 707 -10.94 3.32 26.56
CA VAL A 707 -10.39 3.97 25.37
C VAL A 707 -9.46 5.07 25.87
N CYS A 708 -8.17 4.98 25.55
CA CYS A 708 -7.23 6.08 25.76
C CYS A 708 -7.58 7.24 24.81
N LYS A 709 -7.96 8.39 25.36
CA LYS A 709 -7.91 9.69 24.70
C LYS A 709 -6.86 10.58 25.38
N PRO A 710 -6.16 11.46 24.64
CA PRO A 710 -5.13 12.34 25.19
C PRO A 710 -5.77 13.52 25.95
N HIS A 711 -5.10 13.94 27.02
CA HIS A 711 -5.51 15.06 27.89
C HIS A 711 -5.19 16.41 27.23
N PRO A 712 -6.09 17.41 27.26
CA PRO A 712 -5.81 18.79 26.89
C PRO A 712 -5.72 19.66 28.15
N SER A 713 -4.52 20.13 28.50
CA SER A 713 -4.31 21.26 29.39
C SER A 713 -2.83 21.62 29.38
N ASP A 714 -2.48 22.68 28.64
CA ASP A 714 -1.57 23.75 29.07
C ASP A 714 -1.24 24.65 27.87
N CYS A 715 -1.95 25.78 27.79
CA CYS A 715 -1.60 26.92 26.95
C CYS A 715 -1.93 28.19 27.77
N PRO A 716 -0.95 29.02 28.18
CA PRO A 716 -1.22 30.37 28.60
C PRO A 716 -1.31 31.30 27.38
N ARG A 717 -2.13 32.34 27.56
CA ARG A 717 -2.59 33.40 26.65
C ARG A 717 -1.68 33.83 25.51
#